data_AF-A0A4R4ZFL8-F1
#
_entry.id   AF-A0A4R4ZFL8-F1
#
_cell.length_a   1.000
_cell.length_b   1.000
_cell.length_c   1.000
_cell.angle_alpha   90.00
_cell.angle_beta   90.00
_cell.angle_gamma   90.00
#
_symmetry.space_group_name_H-M   'P 1'
#
loop_
_entity.id
_entity.type
_entity.pdbx_description
1 polymer ?
#
loop_
_entity_poly.entity_id
_entity_poly.type
_entity_poly.pdbx_seq_one_letter_code
_entity_poly.pdbx_strand_id
1 'polypeptide(L)'
;MTARLTPELAAPASPPATAADVPPGLWHPLTVPAANDLLSAGGYGLRVERSAGGSLQLSGAGAGAGLPLGHDPNWSDLYRALVRLRRTRRVFDPAWLHRLTRSLAADRDTGGSVPLPADRADLLPSTRRQLAEDCFAAVLGPNRSVPFPAERITVSGPERTVQLQAAGPRERALRQLRGWERLSSIVESDPDLRMHCATQPVPAVVVDTGTGSAMRVSAADLATLLQPVNDGTPGLLRVVLDNRFERREDELEYFLEHFVRPLLRTFRLALDVHGIGLFALGGGGIAFELSPELQATGRIVVTDYLRVSHEPTRAEVSSGARALVETLDELSAGFSRLESARRESRVRRAVDRVIAEELRFLGPRTAELLSGEQPLQCYVHTVPEAQDEVLNSVLDRVQQRTRRRRWDDRLPQPAVVIDVDLCGLVPLQRILDAARSVSGPRPGAPDGILELAGPGTLPVLPTHAAATWHNFVSLSGLRERYPSVDWEEVRADFTRSFLARPREKLRTDSVNAGLARFVWDVQDAGGRVVFCTGRRERFREHTEEVLATAGVPDAMLLCLSEDGGRPRTELKVEKLRELGDVDVVAVFDDELANRIAVTKEFGGAIPVAVEIPGLAAERLPAQPVADAAAVIATFETTPRPGARSGQRLSNTHSLEELQIGALRKNRQARRWAVHLTEQESLSIVDSVVADADRAAARTGRSAVAKFGIDERSEPEQVLAALHHVFTRKQFIKGSRANYQPADLRRDAEPFVRRGEPIEVVLLGFPVKQCLNRLKAGGPLPDFAELGAMARLRELQQAVSAVHRPGLHFNILTDGRHFRSRPHAITDAYQKKLREYVDLVGIGDRTSVEEIDAVAEQRLGLPGLKAEHASRVARYRRLLAESLRSFDITDNPLRTLELVHLRTAEMGEFAPHVIGLFREILMSLVYSVPVVVPAGTDRLEWSTAVYADIYNVTDQTVSAEVRQARCAVLRRAWHTVLRYMATMQVDEEFGYERMFPNRVRLTLSAVRKGCLGFTYLGGSGLLPWQGTGVLDDRGNVAVDFAISLLDQGFVPVYSPLLGPRQPWLMVPSQRTHLTGAIGAAVPAPRGSRTPPGIRLDPDFAARARLRRK
;
A
#
# COMPACT_ATOMS: atom_id res chain seq x y z
N MET A 1 -55.47 -4.82 -22.34
CA MET A 1 -55.42 -4.59 -23.80
C MET A 1 -54.75 -5.78 -24.46
N THR A 2 -55.52 -6.45 -25.30
CA THR A 2 -55.26 -7.64 -26.11
C THR A 2 -54.36 -7.39 -27.32
N ALA A 3 -53.54 -8.38 -27.72
CA ALA A 3 -53.34 -8.91 -29.09
C ALA A 3 -52.02 -9.74 -29.13
N ARG A 4 -52.04 -11.07 -29.29
CA ARG A 4 -52.31 -11.94 -30.47
C ARG A 4 -51.06 -12.25 -31.31
N LEU A 5 -50.86 -13.56 -31.48
CA LEU A 5 -49.85 -14.29 -32.25
C LEU A 5 -50.08 -14.27 -33.78
N THR A 6 -49.05 -14.76 -34.51
CA THR A 6 -48.97 -15.41 -35.86
C THR A 6 -48.63 -14.54 -37.09
N PRO A 7 -48.10 -15.12 -38.20
CA PRO A 7 -47.09 -16.20 -38.36
C PRO A 7 -46.03 -15.91 -39.49
N GLU A 8 -45.14 -16.88 -39.70
CA GLU A 8 -44.05 -17.07 -40.69
C GLU A 8 -44.12 -16.38 -42.07
N LEU A 9 -42.94 -16.04 -42.62
CA LEU A 9 -42.64 -16.13 -44.04
C LEU A 9 -41.18 -16.57 -44.24
N ALA A 10 -41.01 -17.82 -44.64
CA ALA A 10 -39.76 -18.36 -45.17
C ALA A 10 -39.38 -17.63 -46.48
N ALA A 11 -38.12 -17.24 -46.59
CA ALA A 11 -37.51 -16.78 -47.85
C ALA A 11 -36.40 -17.78 -48.27
N PRO A 12 -36.16 -17.92 -49.58
CA PRO A 12 -35.77 -19.18 -50.21
C PRO A 12 -34.29 -19.53 -50.01
N ALA A 13 -34.00 -20.84 -50.01
CA ALA A 13 -32.65 -21.35 -50.06
C ALA A 13 -31.92 -20.82 -51.31
N SER A 14 -30.84 -20.08 -51.11
CA SER A 14 -29.87 -19.74 -52.15
C SER A 14 -29.14 -20.99 -52.64
N PRO A 15 -28.75 -21.07 -53.93
CA PRO A 15 -28.07 -22.24 -54.48
C PRO A 15 -26.69 -22.43 -53.81
N PRO A 16 -26.12 -23.65 -53.81
CA PRO A 16 -24.82 -23.90 -53.20
C PRO A 16 -23.74 -23.09 -53.91
N ALA A 17 -23.01 -22.27 -53.15
CA ALA A 17 -21.87 -21.52 -53.64
C ALA A 17 -20.82 -22.49 -54.20
N THR A 18 -20.42 -22.30 -55.46
CA THR A 18 -19.27 -22.98 -56.04
C THR A 18 -17.98 -22.47 -55.37
N ALA A 19 -16.91 -23.26 -55.42
CA ALA A 19 -15.67 -23.03 -54.68
C ALA A 19 -14.91 -21.71 -54.97
N ALA A 20 -15.44 -20.83 -55.84
CA ALA A 20 -14.86 -19.55 -56.22
C ALA A 20 -15.40 -18.33 -55.43
N ASP A 21 -16.45 -18.47 -54.61
CA ASP A 21 -17.09 -17.35 -53.89
C ASP A 21 -16.77 -17.27 -52.38
N VAL A 22 -15.65 -17.87 -51.93
CA VAL A 22 -15.28 -17.87 -50.51
C VAL A 22 -14.27 -16.76 -50.21
N PRO A 23 -14.59 -15.79 -49.33
CA PRO A 23 -13.64 -14.74 -48.98
C PRO A 23 -12.45 -15.33 -48.21
N PRO A 24 -11.20 -14.92 -48.51
CA PRO A 24 -10.01 -15.52 -47.89
C PRO A 24 -9.89 -15.13 -46.41
N GLY A 25 -9.38 -16.01 -45.55
CA GLY A 25 -9.12 -15.69 -44.14
C GLY A 25 -8.13 -14.51 -43.96
N LEU A 26 -8.14 -13.86 -42.77
CA LEU A 26 -7.39 -12.62 -42.49
C LEU A 26 -5.90 -12.65 -42.85
N TRP A 27 -5.26 -13.81 -42.81
CA TRP A 27 -3.82 -13.97 -43.05
C TRP A 27 -3.48 -14.47 -44.45
N HIS A 28 -4.47 -14.68 -45.32
CA HIS A 28 -4.21 -15.04 -46.71
C HIS A 28 -3.61 -13.88 -47.51
N PRO A 29 -2.73 -14.15 -48.49
CA PRO A 29 -2.22 -13.13 -49.39
C PRO A 29 -3.36 -12.36 -50.06
N LEU A 30 -3.25 -11.04 -50.06
CA LEU A 30 -4.20 -10.14 -50.67
C LEU A 30 -3.96 -10.10 -52.18
N THR A 31 -4.93 -10.55 -52.97
CA THR A 31 -4.89 -10.39 -54.43
C THR A 31 -5.63 -9.12 -54.83
N VAL A 32 -5.04 -8.35 -55.75
CA VAL A 32 -5.62 -7.08 -56.22
C VAL A 32 -7.04 -7.22 -56.76
N PRO A 33 -7.39 -8.24 -57.58
CA PRO A 33 -8.75 -8.40 -58.10
C PRO A 33 -9.76 -8.63 -56.97
N ALA A 34 -9.49 -9.59 -56.07
CA ALA A 34 -10.42 -9.90 -54.98
C ALA A 34 -10.59 -8.73 -54.01
N ALA A 35 -9.50 -8.00 -53.72
CA ALA A 35 -9.56 -6.80 -52.89
C ALA A 35 -10.44 -5.70 -53.53
N ASN A 36 -10.32 -5.51 -54.84
CA ASN A 36 -11.07 -4.50 -55.57
C ASN A 36 -12.54 -4.86 -55.75
N ASP A 37 -12.86 -6.13 -55.96
CA ASP A 37 -14.24 -6.61 -56.01
C ASP A 37 -14.94 -6.38 -54.66
N LEU A 38 -14.24 -6.68 -53.56
CA LEU A 38 -14.75 -6.45 -52.20
C LEU A 38 -14.95 -4.96 -51.89
N LEU A 39 -13.97 -4.11 -52.23
CA LEU A 39 -14.05 -2.66 -52.01
C LEU A 39 -15.13 -2.00 -52.87
N SER A 40 -15.33 -2.50 -54.08
CA SER A 40 -16.39 -2.05 -55.00
C SER A 40 -17.78 -2.47 -54.50
N ALA A 41 -17.93 -3.70 -54.02
CA ALA A 41 -19.17 -4.18 -53.41
C ALA A 41 -19.54 -3.41 -52.12
N GLY A 42 -18.54 -2.89 -51.41
CA GLY A 42 -18.74 -2.01 -50.24
C GLY A 42 -19.00 -0.54 -50.58
N GLY A 43 -18.90 -0.12 -51.85
CA GLY A 43 -19.18 1.25 -52.29
C GLY A 43 -18.19 2.32 -51.80
N TYR A 44 -16.97 1.94 -51.38
CA TYR A 44 -16.04 2.86 -50.70
C TYR A 44 -15.26 3.79 -51.65
N GLY A 45 -15.34 3.59 -52.97
CA GLY A 45 -14.58 4.37 -53.97
C GLY A 45 -13.06 4.24 -53.83
N LEU A 46 -12.62 3.13 -53.22
CA LEU A 46 -11.22 2.79 -52.97
C LEU A 46 -10.84 1.55 -53.80
N ARG A 47 -9.58 1.47 -54.20
CA ARG A 47 -9.01 0.32 -54.91
C ARG A 47 -7.59 0.06 -54.43
N VAL A 48 -7.21 -1.20 -54.38
CA VAL A 48 -5.83 -1.64 -54.25
C VAL A 48 -5.19 -1.65 -55.64
N GLU A 49 -4.01 -1.07 -55.76
CA GLU A 49 -3.21 -1.08 -57.00
C GLU A 49 -1.71 -1.23 -56.67
N ARG A 50 -0.91 -1.68 -57.64
CA ARG A 50 0.56 -1.71 -57.48
C ARG A 50 1.12 -0.31 -57.73
N SER A 51 1.97 0.14 -56.82
CA SER A 51 2.79 1.34 -57.00
C SER A 51 3.89 1.09 -58.05
N ALA A 52 4.49 2.17 -58.56
CA ALA A 52 5.60 2.09 -59.51
C ALA A 52 6.84 1.33 -58.96
N GLY A 53 6.95 1.20 -57.62
CA GLY A 53 8.00 0.42 -56.94
C GLY A 53 7.61 -1.05 -56.65
N GLY A 54 6.48 -1.53 -57.18
CA GLY A 54 6.08 -2.94 -57.07
C GLY A 54 5.33 -3.33 -55.78
N SER A 55 5.23 -2.43 -54.80
CA SER A 55 4.43 -2.62 -53.59
C SER A 55 2.94 -2.33 -53.82
N LEU A 56 2.06 -3.00 -53.09
CA LEU A 56 0.63 -2.74 -53.14
C LEU A 56 0.25 -1.57 -52.24
N GLN A 57 -0.66 -0.73 -52.72
CA GLN A 57 -1.19 0.41 -52.00
C GLN A 57 -2.69 0.56 -52.22
N LEU A 58 -3.36 1.17 -51.24
CA LEU A 58 -4.77 1.51 -51.29
C LEU A 58 -4.93 2.95 -51.76
N SER A 59 -5.57 3.15 -52.91
CA SER A 59 -5.81 4.45 -53.54
C SER A 59 -7.31 4.68 -53.79
N GLY A 60 -7.68 5.92 -54.15
CA GLY A 60 -9.07 6.33 -54.37
C GLY A 60 -9.45 7.59 -53.60
N ALA A 61 -10.69 8.04 -53.77
CA ALA A 61 -11.19 9.27 -53.15
C ALA A 61 -10.85 9.21 -51.65
N GLY A 62 -10.24 10.26 -51.07
CA GLY A 62 -9.88 10.41 -49.65
C GLY A 62 -8.76 9.52 -49.08
N ALA A 63 -7.98 8.81 -49.91
CA ALA A 63 -6.75 8.11 -49.50
C ALA A 63 -5.46 8.95 -49.72
N GLY A 64 -5.58 10.20 -50.17
CA GLY A 64 -4.43 11.08 -50.45
C GLY A 64 -3.54 10.56 -51.57
N ALA A 65 -2.23 10.54 -51.36
CA ALA A 65 -1.24 10.01 -52.30
C ALA A 65 -1.21 8.46 -52.38
N GLY A 66 -2.10 7.76 -51.67
CA GLY A 66 -2.13 6.29 -51.56
C GLY A 66 -1.54 5.80 -50.24
N LEU A 67 -2.19 4.81 -49.62
CA LEU A 67 -1.75 4.18 -48.37
C LEU A 67 -1.01 2.87 -48.67
N PRO A 68 0.29 2.74 -48.36
CA PRO A 68 1.03 1.52 -48.66
C PRO A 68 0.55 0.36 -47.79
N LEU A 69 0.31 -0.78 -48.43
CA LEU A 69 -0.01 -2.06 -47.79
C LEU A 69 1.23 -2.96 -47.67
N GLY A 70 2.27 -2.73 -48.47
CA GLY A 70 3.53 -3.51 -48.46
C GLY A 70 3.71 -4.33 -49.74
N HIS A 71 4.77 -5.14 -49.81
CA HIS A 71 5.07 -5.95 -51.01
C HIS A 71 4.19 -7.20 -51.11
N ASP A 72 3.89 -7.86 -49.99
CA ASP A 72 3.03 -9.05 -49.91
C ASP A 72 1.96 -8.88 -48.80
N PRO A 73 1.04 -7.91 -48.92
CA PRO A 73 0.02 -7.68 -47.91
C PRO A 73 -0.96 -8.84 -47.83
N ASN A 74 -1.54 -9.03 -46.64
CA ASN A 74 -2.67 -9.92 -46.42
C ASN A 74 -3.98 -9.14 -46.18
N TRP A 75 -5.09 -9.87 -46.05
CA TRP A 75 -6.42 -9.28 -45.81
C TRP A 75 -6.52 -8.52 -44.48
N SER A 76 -5.74 -8.88 -43.45
CA SER A 76 -5.61 -8.13 -42.20
C SER A 76 -4.95 -6.77 -42.43
N ASP A 77 -3.96 -6.67 -43.32
CA ASP A 77 -3.30 -5.40 -43.62
C ASP A 77 -4.25 -4.43 -44.34
N LEU A 78 -5.05 -4.94 -45.28
CA LEU A 78 -6.14 -4.16 -45.89
C LEU A 78 -7.20 -3.76 -44.84
N TYR A 79 -7.59 -4.67 -43.95
CA TYR A 79 -8.53 -4.36 -42.85
C TYR A 79 -8.01 -3.27 -41.92
N ARG A 80 -6.74 -3.34 -41.49
CA ARG A 80 -6.11 -2.31 -40.67
C ARG A 80 -6.02 -0.98 -41.39
N ALA A 81 -5.74 -0.97 -42.70
CA ALA A 81 -5.73 0.24 -43.51
C ALA A 81 -7.14 0.89 -43.60
N LEU A 82 -8.18 0.09 -43.80
CA LEU A 82 -9.58 0.56 -43.78
C LEU A 82 -10.01 1.08 -42.39
N VAL A 83 -9.60 0.40 -41.31
CA VAL A 83 -9.83 0.84 -39.93
C VAL A 83 -9.03 2.11 -39.58
N ARG A 84 -7.86 2.34 -40.19
CA ARG A 84 -7.12 3.61 -40.04
C ARG A 84 -7.79 4.76 -40.78
N LEU A 85 -8.36 4.51 -41.96
CA LEU A 85 -9.17 5.49 -42.70
C LEU A 85 -10.51 5.85 -42.02
N ARG A 86 -10.94 5.06 -41.02
CA ARG A 86 -12.15 5.25 -40.18
C ARG A 86 -12.29 6.66 -39.57
N ARG A 87 -11.20 7.39 -39.38
CA ARG A 87 -11.23 8.70 -38.72
C ARG A 87 -11.59 9.89 -39.62
N THR A 88 -11.75 9.70 -40.94
CA THR A 88 -11.87 10.84 -41.88
C THR A 88 -13.09 10.84 -42.82
N ARG A 89 -14.12 9.99 -42.67
CA ARG A 89 -15.29 9.99 -43.60
C ARG A 89 -16.70 9.84 -43.02
N ARG A 90 -17.66 10.35 -43.81
CA ARG A 90 -19.08 10.66 -43.46
C ARG A 90 -20.11 9.54 -43.69
N VAL A 91 -19.78 8.44 -44.36
CA VAL A 91 -20.73 7.31 -44.58
C VAL A 91 -20.03 6.00 -44.24
N PHE A 92 -20.59 5.26 -43.29
CA PHE A 92 -20.09 3.98 -42.79
C PHE A 92 -21.25 2.98 -42.83
N ASP A 93 -21.05 1.80 -43.41
CA ASP A 93 -21.98 0.67 -43.31
C ASP A 93 -21.45 -0.35 -42.27
N PRO A 94 -21.93 -0.30 -41.01
CA PRO A 94 -21.53 -1.22 -39.97
C PRO A 94 -21.91 -2.66 -40.31
N ALA A 95 -23.01 -2.87 -41.02
CA ALA A 95 -23.48 -4.21 -41.37
C ALA A 95 -22.55 -4.85 -42.41
N TRP A 96 -21.99 -4.07 -43.34
CA TRP A 96 -20.98 -4.55 -44.28
C TRP A 96 -19.66 -4.89 -43.57
N LEU A 97 -19.15 -4.04 -42.67
CA LEU A 97 -17.92 -4.35 -41.93
C LEU A 97 -18.12 -5.56 -41.00
N HIS A 98 -19.31 -5.69 -40.42
CA HIS A 98 -19.64 -6.83 -39.58
C HIS A 98 -19.82 -8.11 -40.40
N ARG A 99 -20.36 -8.02 -41.64
CA ARG A 99 -20.37 -9.12 -42.64
C ARG A 99 -18.96 -9.50 -43.07
N LEU A 100 -18.08 -8.53 -43.35
CA LEU A 100 -16.67 -8.77 -43.65
C LEU A 100 -15.98 -9.48 -42.47
N THR A 101 -16.17 -8.97 -41.25
CA THR A 101 -15.60 -9.58 -40.04
C THR A 101 -16.15 -11.00 -39.82
N ARG A 102 -17.43 -11.24 -40.13
CA ARG A 102 -18.06 -12.57 -40.03
C ARG A 102 -17.66 -13.50 -41.16
N SER A 103 -17.44 -13.01 -42.38
CA SER A 103 -17.02 -13.81 -43.53
C SER A 103 -15.52 -14.16 -43.46
N LEU A 104 -14.72 -13.27 -42.87
CA LEU A 104 -13.31 -13.50 -42.55
C LEU A 104 -13.11 -14.34 -41.27
N ALA A 105 -14.13 -14.40 -40.39
CA ALA A 105 -14.18 -15.23 -39.19
C ALA A 105 -15.06 -16.48 -39.35
N ALA A 106 -15.65 -16.71 -40.52
CA ALA A 106 -16.42 -17.91 -40.79
C ALA A 106 -15.44 -19.07 -40.85
N ASP A 107 -15.47 -19.86 -39.78
CA ASP A 107 -14.85 -21.18 -39.67
C ASP A 107 -15.02 -21.93 -40.99
N ARG A 108 -13.90 -22.11 -41.70
CA ARG A 108 -13.74 -23.38 -42.37
C ARG A 108 -13.19 -24.33 -41.34
N ASP A 109 -13.92 -25.43 -41.18
CA ASP A 109 -13.40 -26.75 -40.84
C ASP A 109 -12.29 -27.09 -41.85
N THR A 110 -11.14 -26.43 -41.73
CA THR A 110 -9.90 -26.90 -42.32
C THR A 110 -9.42 -27.99 -41.37
N GLY A 111 -9.64 -29.24 -41.78
CA GLY A 111 -9.11 -30.41 -41.09
C GLY A 111 -7.67 -30.16 -40.63
N GLY A 112 -7.48 -30.25 -39.31
CA GLY A 112 -6.22 -30.35 -38.59
C GLY A 112 -4.99 -29.67 -39.19
N SER A 113 -4.76 -28.39 -38.90
CA SER A 113 -3.40 -27.87 -38.65
C SER A 113 -3.44 -26.41 -38.16
N VAL A 114 -2.69 -26.12 -37.09
CA VAL A 114 -2.41 -24.76 -36.62
C VAL A 114 -0.96 -24.45 -36.99
N PRO A 115 -0.66 -23.36 -37.69
CA PRO A 115 0.72 -22.99 -37.97
C PRO A 115 1.40 -22.52 -36.67
N LEU A 116 2.45 -23.24 -36.26
CA LEU A 116 3.35 -22.82 -35.21
C LEU A 116 4.44 -21.90 -35.82
N PRO A 117 4.71 -20.73 -35.22
CA PRO A 117 5.85 -19.91 -35.61
C PRO A 117 7.18 -20.69 -35.49
N ALA A 118 8.01 -20.62 -36.53
CA ALA A 118 9.25 -21.40 -36.65
C ALA A 118 10.31 -21.07 -35.58
N ASP A 119 10.16 -19.95 -34.85
CA ASP A 119 11.07 -19.51 -33.79
C ASP A 119 10.88 -20.26 -32.45
N ARG A 120 10.04 -21.31 -32.41
CA ARG A 120 9.74 -22.08 -31.18
C ARG A 120 9.92 -23.60 -31.27
N ALA A 121 10.63 -24.12 -32.26
CA ALA A 121 10.72 -25.56 -32.55
C ALA A 121 11.91 -26.34 -31.90
N ASP A 122 12.84 -25.67 -31.22
CA ASP A 122 14.10 -26.31 -30.78
C ASP A 122 14.03 -26.96 -29.38
N LEU A 123 13.17 -27.97 -29.15
CA LEU A 123 13.10 -28.67 -27.85
C LEU A 123 12.65 -30.15 -27.92
N LEU A 124 13.42 -31.04 -28.56
CA LEU A 124 13.24 -32.50 -28.40
C LEU A 124 14.56 -33.21 -28.01
N PRO A 125 14.68 -33.77 -26.78
CA PRO A 125 15.83 -34.54 -26.37
C PRO A 125 15.86 -35.95 -27.00
N SER A 126 17.07 -36.41 -27.31
CA SER A 126 17.38 -37.56 -28.16
C SER A 126 17.31 -38.92 -27.45
N THR A 127 16.54 -39.86 -28.03
CA THR A 127 16.96 -41.28 -28.22
C THR A 127 16.38 -41.94 -29.48
N ARG A 128 15.54 -41.24 -30.27
CA ARG A 128 15.03 -41.72 -31.57
C ARG A 128 15.37 -40.74 -32.69
N ARG A 129 16.62 -40.79 -33.13
CA ARG A 129 17.17 -39.98 -34.22
C ARG A 129 16.34 -40.10 -35.52
N GLN A 130 15.82 -41.29 -35.82
CA GLN A 130 14.98 -41.55 -36.99
C GLN A 130 13.64 -40.79 -36.96
N LEU A 131 12.94 -40.77 -35.82
CA LEU A 131 11.63 -40.10 -35.70
C LEU A 131 11.79 -38.57 -35.71
N ALA A 132 12.88 -38.07 -35.12
CA ALA A 132 13.24 -36.66 -35.20
C ALA A 132 13.61 -36.27 -36.62
N GLU A 133 14.39 -37.08 -37.35
CA GLU A 133 14.74 -36.87 -38.76
C GLU A 133 13.50 -36.95 -39.67
N ASP A 134 12.55 -37.84 -39.41
CA ASP A 134 11.27 -37.95 -40.13
C ASP A 134 10.36 -36.73 -39.88
N CYS A 135 10.32 -36.22 -38.64
CA CYS A 135 9.60 -34.98 -38.30
C CYS A 135 10.30 -33.73 -38.85
N PHE A 136 11.64 -33.69 -38.85
CA PHE A 136 12.44 -32.59 -39.40
C PHE A 136 12.31 -32.53 -40.93
N ALA A 137 12.31 -33.68 -41.60
CA ALA A 137 12.08 -33.81 -43.04
C ALA A 137 10.64 -33.44 -43.43
N ALA A 138 9.65 -33.72 -42.56
CA ALA A 138 8.26 -33.32 -42.78
C ALA A 138 8.02 -31.81 -42.61
N VAL A 139 8.80 -31.12 -41.76
CA VAL A 139 8.67 -29.68 -41.48
C VAL A 139 9.38 -28.79 -42.50
N LEU A 140 10.40 -29.29 -43.21
CA LEU A 140 11.16 -28.51 -44.22
C LEU A 140 10.62 -28.62 -45.66
N GLY A 141 9.53 -29.36 -45.91
CA GLY A 141 8.90 -29.50 -47.22
C GLY A 141 7.73 -28.50 -47.43
N PRO A 142 7.47 -27.98 -48.65
CA PRO A 142 6.66 -26.76 -48.82
C PRO A 142 5.15 -26.86 -48.56
N ASN A 143 4.55 -28.01 -48.19
CA ASN A 143 3.11 -28.12 -47.92
C ASN A 143 2.68 -29.53 -47.44
N ARG A 144 2.79 -29.85 -46.13
CA ARG A 144 2.00 -30.93 -45.50
C ARG A 144 1.67 -30.64 -44.03
N SER A 145 0.41 -30.86 -43.63
CA SER A 145 -0.07 -30.74 -42.25
C SER A 145 0.35 -31.94 -41.39
N VAL A 146 0.86 -31.69 -40.19
CA VAL A 146 1.14 -32.75 -39.20
C VAL A 146 -0.03 -32.84 -38.21
N PRO A 147 -0.60 -34.03 -37.95
CA PRO A 147 -1.63 -34.20 -36.93
C PRO A 147 -1.03 -34.01 -35.52
N PHE A 148 -1.79 -33.33 -34.66
CA PHE A 148 -1.48 -33.18 -33.23
C PHE A 148 -1.31 -34.57 -32.59
N PRO A 149 -0.33 -34.82 -31.71
CA PRO A 149 -0.23 -36.12 -31.06
C PRO A 149 -1.50 -36.31 -30.21
N ALA A 150 -2.21 -37.41 -30.45
CA ALA A 150 -3.47 -37.71 -29.76
C ALA A 150 -3.28 -38.14 -28.30
N GLU A 151 -2.05 -38.21 -27.80
CA GLU A 151 -1.71 -38.95 -26.58
C GLU A 151 -0.67 -38.19 -25.73
N ARG A 152 -0.92 -38.18 -24.42
CA ARG A 152 0.03 -37.69 -23.41
C ARG A 152 1.02 -38.80 -23.10
N ILE A 153 2.31 -38.49 -23.04
CA ILE A 153 3.35 -39.42 -22.58
C ILE A 153 3.59 -39.17 -21.09
N THR A 154 3.33 -40.19 -20.27
CA THR A 154 3.77 -40.23 -18.87
C THR A 154 4.67 -41.44 -18.65
N VAL A 155 5.78 -41.22 -17.96
CA VAL A 155 6.75 -42.26 -17.58
C VAL A 155 6.55 -42.57 -16.10
N SER A 156 6.36 -43.84 -15.77
CA SER A 156 6.24 -44.28 -14.38
C SER A 156 6.85 -45.67 -14.18
N GLY A 157 7.55 -45.83 -13.05
CA GLY A 157 8.12 -47.09 -12.58
C GLY A 157 9.59 -47.35 -12.96
N PRO A 158 10.30 -48.22 -12.20
CA PRO A 158 11.71 -48.57 -12.43
C PRO A 158 11.93 -49.36 -13.74
N GLU A 159 10.88 -50.00 -14.26
CA GLU A 159 10.83 -50.56 -15.61
C GLU A 159 10.06 -49.57 -16.51
N ARG A 160 10.80 -48.77 -17.28
CA ARG A 160 10.29 -47.67 -18.14
C ARG A 160 9.27 -48.15 -19.17
N THR A 161 8.01 -48.28 -18.77
CA THR A 161 6.91 -48.69 -19.65
C THR A 161 6.00 -47.49 -19.89
N VAL A 162 5.84 -47.10 -21.17
CA VAL A 162 5.01 -45.95 -21.59
C VAL A 162 3.59 -46.43 -21.85
N GLN A 163 2.61 -45.91 -21.10
CA GLN A 163 1.18 -46.09 -21.42
C GLN A 163 0.60 -44.83 -22.06
N LEU A 164 -0.23 -45.04 -23.08
CA LEU A 164 -0.91 -44.01 -23.86
C LEU A 164 -2.40 -43.98 -23.46
N GLN A 165 -2.92 -42.80 -23.11
CA GLN A 165 -4.35 -42.58 -22.88
C GLN A 165 -4.85 -41.42 -23.76
N ALA A 166 -6.07 -41.58 -24.31
CA ALA A 166 -6.70 -40.65 -25.24
C ALA A 166 -7.02 -39.29 -24.60
N ALA A 167 -6.61 -38.20 -25.27
CA ALA A 167 -6.97 -36.84 -24.88
C ALA A 167 -8.47 -36.57 -25.12
N GLY A 168 -9.12 -35.85 -24.19
CA GLY A 168 -10.53 -35.47 -24.31
C GLY A 168 -10.87 -34.55 -25.49
N PRO A 169 -12.16 -34.29 -25.75
CA PRO A 169 -12.64 -33.59 -26.96
C PRO A 169 -12.04 -32.17 -27.11
N ARG A 170 -11.76 -31.77 -28.36
CA ARG A 170 -11.17 -30.49 -28.85
C ARG A 170 -11.58 -29.22 -28.07
N GLU A 171 -12.83 -29.14 -27.63
CA GLU A 171 -13.36 -28.04 -26.81
C GLU A 171 -12.67 -27.87 -25.45
N ARG A 172 -12.18 -28.97 -24.86
CA ARG A 172 -11.43 -28.96 -23.61
C ARG A 172 -10.06 -28.29 -23.80
N ALA A 173 -9.38 -28.57 -24.91
CA ALA A 173 -8.08 -27.98 -25.26
C ALA A 173 -8.18 -26.48 -25.62
N LEU A 174 -9.26 -26.06 -26.26
CA LEU A 174 -9.50 -24.63 -26.55
C LEU A 174 -9.84 -23.81 -25.30
N ARG A 175 -10.64 -24.37 -24.37
CA ARG A 175 -10.91 -23.74 -23.07
C ARG A 175 -9.63 -23.59 -22.25
N GLN A 176 -8.81 -24.63 -22.26
CA GLN A 176 -7.44 -24.63 -21.77
C GLN A 176 -6.65 -23.43 -22.32
N LEU A 177 -6.47 -23.36 -23.62
CA LEU A 177 -5.61 -22.34 -24.24
C LEU A 177 -6.07 -20.90 -23.90
N ARG A 178 -7.39 -20.66 -23.91
CA ARG A 178 -7.98 -19.36 -23.55
C ARG A 178 -7.80 -19.00 -22.07
N GLY A 179 -7.94 -19.98 -21.17
CA GLY A 179 -7.71 -19.78 -19.74
C GLY A 179 -6.24 -19.43 -19.45
N TRP A 180 -5.32 -20.11 -20.13
CA TRP A 180 -3.89 -19.85 -20.04
C TRP A 180 -3.51 -18.46 -20.61
N GLU A 181 -3.96 -18.10 -21.81
CA GLU A 181 -3.69 -16.80 -22.43
C GLU A 181 -4.15 -15.64 -21.54
N ARG A 182 -5.32 -15.77 -20.92
CA ARG A 182 -5.85 -14.75 -20.01
C ARG A 182 -5.07 -14.68 -18.70
N LEU A 183 -4.76 -15.81 -18.06
CA LEU A 183 -3.95 -15.81 -16.85
C LEU A 183 -2.55 -15.24 -17.13
N SER A 184 -1.93 -15.61 -18.25
CA SER A 184 -0.63 -15.07 -18.66
C SER A 184 -0.71 -13.57 -18.88
N SER A 185 -1.73 -13.09 -19.58
CA SER A 185 -1.94 -11.66 -19.79
C SER A 185 -2.09 -10.89 -18.46
N ILE A 186 -2.76 -11.48 -17.47
CA ILE A 186 -2.94 -10.86 -16.14
C ILE A 186 -1.65 -10.88 -15.33
N VAL A 187 -0.93 -12.01 -15.29
CA VAL A 187 0.38 -12.11 -14.63
C VAL A 187 1.41 -11.18 -15.29
N GLU A 188 1.34 -10.99 -16.61
CA GLU A 188 2.23 -10.05 -17.31
C GLU A 188 1.88 -8.58 -17.05
N SER A 189 0.59 -8.26 -16.92
CA SER A 189 0.09 -6.89 -16.75
C SER A 189 0.00 -6.41 -15.30
N ASP A 190 -0.12 -7.33 -14.33
CA ASP A 190 -0.06 -7.04 -12.90
C ASP A 190 1.32 -7.44 -12.35
N PRO A 191 2.20 -6.46 -12.09
CA PRO A 191 3.54 -6.74 -11.61
C PRO A 191 3.57 -7.25 -10.17
N ASP A 192 2.59 -6.92 -9.32
CA ASP A 192 2.53 -7.44 -7.96
C ASP A 192 2.18 -8.92 -7.99
N LEU A 193 1.31 -9.34 -8.89
CA LEU A 193 1.08 -10.75 -9.18
C LEU A 193 2.32 -11.39 -9.82
N ARG A 194 2.97 -10.73 -10.78
CA ARG A 194 4.20 -11.19 -11.46
C ARG A 194 5.36 -11.47 -10.50
N MET A 195 5.47 -10.70 -9.42
CA MET A 195 6.49 -10.88 -8.38
C MET A 195 6.35 -12.21 -7.64
N HIS A 196 5.16 -12.80 -7.61
CA HIS A 196 4.86 -14.03 -6.88
C HIS A 196 4.39 -15.18 -7.76
N CYS A 197 4.05 -14.91 -9.02
CA CYS A 197 3.52 -15.86 -9.97
C CYS A 197 4.26 -15.79 -11.30
N ALA A 198 4.48 -16.94 -11.90
CA ALA A 198 4.92 -17.12 -13.27
C ALA A 198 3.89 -17.95 -14.04
N THR A 199 3.67 -17.58 -15.30
CA THR A 199 3.01 -18.46 -16.27
C THR A 199 4.10 -19.15 -17.10
N GLN A 200 4.02 -20.47 -17.21
CA GLN A 200 4.96 -21.22 -18.04
C GLN A 200 4.63 -21.01 -19.53
N PRO A 201 5.61 -20.72 -20.39
CA PRO A 201 5.76 -21.45 -21.64
C PRO A 201 6.42 -22.79 -21.30
N VAL A 202 5.73 -23.92 -21.49
CA VAL A 202 6.24 -25.31 -21.37
C VAL A 202 7.66 -25.43 -22.01
N PRO A 203 8.68 -26.20 -21.50
CA PRO A 203 8.63 -27.50 -20.81
C PRO A 203 9.62 -27.73 -19.61
N ALA A 204 9.43 -28.89 -18.96
CA ALA A 204 10.30 -29.52 -17.96
C ALA A 204 11.74 -29.75 -18.47
N VAL A 205 12.73 -29.40 -17.64
CA VAL A 205 14.09 -29.96 -17.71
C VAL A 205 14.34 -30.67 -16.38
N VAL A 206 14.37 -31.99 -16.44
CA VAL A 206 14.93 -32.85 -15.39
C VAL A 206 16.45 -32.66 -15.44
N VAL A 207 17.06 -32.37 -14.30
CA VAL A 207 18.51 -32.29 -14.13
C VAL A 207 19.09 -33.69 -14.32
N ASP A 208 19.92 -33.88 -15.35
CA ASP A 208 20.89 -34.96 -15.41
C ASP A 208 22.11 -34.54 -14.58
N THR A 209 22.31 -35.18 -13.43
CA THR A 209 23.40 -34.88 -12.49
C THR A 209 24.78 -35.25 -13.03
N GLY A 210 24.91 -35.75 -14.26
CA GLY A 210 26.18 -36.24 -14.82
C GLY A 210 26.99 -35.24 -15.66
N THR A 211 26.39 -34.22 -16.28
CA THR A 211 27.09 -33.39 -17.29
C THR A 211 26.73 -31.92 -17.18
N GLY A 212 27.48 -31.18 -16.35
CA GLY A 212 27.27 -29.74 -16.16
C GLY A 212 27.43 -28.93 -17.46
N SER A 213 26.32 -28.60 -18.13
CA SER A 213 26.14 -27.38 -18.92
C SER A 213 24.70 -27.22 -19.45
N ALA A 214 23.93 -26.31 -18.85
CA ALA A 214 22.96 -25.40 -19.50
C ALA A 214 22.29 -24.53 -18.41
N MET A 215 22.46 -23.20 -18.44
CA MET A 215 21.74 -22.29 -17.54
C MET A 215 20.26 -22.17 -17.95
N ARG A 216 19.35 -22.78 -17.19
CA ARG A 216 17.89 -22.54 -17.26
C ARG A 216 17.30 -22.53 -15.85
N VAL A 217 16.29 -21.68 -15.65
CA VAL A 217 15.45 -21.62 -14.44
C VAL A 217 14.60 -22.89 -14.39
N SER A 218 14.59 -23.59 -13.25
CA SER A 218 13.89 -24.87 -13.08
C SER A 218 12.64 -24.69 -12.24
N ALA A 219 11.53 -25.33 -12.61
CA ALA A 219 10.31 -25.38 -11.80
C ALA A 219 10.21 -26.76 -11.13
N ALA A 220 10.15 -26.80 -9.80
CA ALA A 220 10.00 -28.03 -9.03
C ALA A 220 8.55 -28.18 -8.56
N ASP A 221 7.88 -29.26 -8.94
CA ASP A 221 6.56 -29.58 -8.38
C ASP A 221 6.66 -29.93 -6.88
N LEU A 222 5.50 -29.96 -6.21
CA LEU A 222 5.43 -30.17 -4.76
C LEU A 222 6.03 -31.54 -4.36
N ALA A 223 5.76 -32.59 -5.13
CA ALA A 223 6.28 -33.92 -4.87
C ALA A 223 7.81 -33.96 -4.97
N THR A 224 8.39 -33.41 -6.05
CA THR A 224 9.83 -33.33 -6.28
C THR A 224 10.53 -32.49 -5.22
N LEU A 225 9.90 -31.40 -4.77
CA LEU A 225 10.44 -30.56 -3.72
C LEU A 225 10.54 -31.31 -2.37
N LEU A 226 9.53 -32.12 -2.04
CA LEU A 226 9.37 -32.76 -0.73
C LEU A 226 9.87 -34.22 -0.65
N GLN A 227 10.20 -34.85 -1.77
CA GLN A 227 10.66 -36.24 -1.80
C GLN A 227 12.05 -36.41 -1.14
N PRO A 228 12.21 -37.33 -0.18
CA PRO A 228 13.52 -37.72 0.33
C PRO A 228 14.26 -38.59 -0.70
N VAL A 229 15.57 -38.41 -0.86
CA VAL A 229 16.41 -39.29 -1.68
C VAL A 229 16.87 -40.46 -0.81
N ASN A 230 16.62 -41.70 -1.24
CA ASN A 230 16.82 -42.91 -0.42
C ASN A 230 18.30 -43.31 -0.16
N ASP A 231 19.27 -42.50 -0.59
CA ASP A 231 20.70 -42.88 -0.61
C ASP A 231 21.61 -41.95 0.24
N GLY A 232 21.05 -41.22 1.21
CA GLY A 232 21.81 -40.27 2.04
C GLY A 232 22.08 -38.91 1.40
N THR A 233 21.62 -38.70 0.16
CA THR A 233 21.62 -37.39 -0.52
C THR A 233 20.55 -36.48 0.06
N PRO A 234 20.84 -35.20 0.38
CA PRO A 234 19.82 -34.27 0.87
C PRO A 234 18.70 -34.04 -0.16
N GLY A 235 17.44 -34.09 0.27
CA GLY A 235 16.28 -33.79 -0.58
C GLY A 235 16.30 -32.35 -1.10
N LEU A 236 15.58 -32.07 -2.19
CA LEU A 236 15.64 -30.78 -2.89
C LEU A 236 15.30 -29.60 -1.98
N LEU A 237 14.28 -29.69 -1.13
CA LEU A 237 13.96 -28.65 -0.16
C LEU A 237 15.15 -28.32 0.76
N ARG A 238 15.90 -29.33 1.23
CA ARG A 238 17.08 -29.09 2.08
C ARG A 238 18.18 -28.37 1.31
N VAL A 239 18.46 -28.79 0.07
CA VAL A 239 19.43 -28.13 -0.81
C VAL A 239 19.08 -26.66 -1.03
N VAL A 240 17.79 -26.36 -1.28
CA VAL A 240 17.32 -24.99 -1.49
C VAL A 240 17.46 -24.14 -0.23
N LEU A 241 17.17 -24.70 0.95
CA LEU A 241 17.37 -24.01 2.23
C LEU A 241 18.85 -23.73 2.50
N ASP A 242 19.74 -24.68 2.23
CA ASP A 242 21.19 -24.53 2.40
C ASP A 242 21.80 -23.50 1.43
N ASN A 243 21.18 -23.32 0.26
CA ASN A 243 21.59 -22.34 -0.76
C ASN A 243 20.99 -20.95 -0.58
N ARG A 244 20.27 -20.66 0.52
CA ARG A 244 19.70 -19.32 0.79
C ARG A 244 20.74 -18.20 0.64
N PHE A 245 20.31 -17.08 0.05
CA PHE A 245 21.17 -15.97 -0.38
C PHE A 245 21.99 -15.37 0.78
N GLU A 246 21.36 -15.22 1.95
CA GLU A 246 22.03 -14.82 3.18
C GLU A 246 22.02 -16.01 4.16
N ARG A 247 23.16 -16.70 4.33
CA ARG A 247 23.27 -17.83 5.29
C ARG A 247 22.91 -17.49 6.75
N ARG A 248 22.80 -16.19 7.08
CA ARG A 248 22.38 -15.66 8.38
C ARG A 248 20.85 -15.55 8.53
N GLU A 249 20.09 -15.72 7.45
CA GLU A 249 18.63 -15.77 7.48
C GLU A 249 18.15 -17.05 8.16
N ASP A 250 17.11 -16.93 8.99
CA ASP A 250 16.45 -18.04 9.66
C ASP A 250 15.74 -18.93 8.62
N GLU A 251 15.92 -20.25 8.73
CA GLU A 251 15.40 -21.21 7.74
C GLU A 251 13.87 -21.20 7.66
N LEU A 252 13.19 -21.02 8.79
CA LEU A 252 11.73 -20.96 8.83
C LEU A 252 11.22 -19.68 8.18
N GLU A 253 11.81 -18.52 8.49
CA GLU A 253 11.42 -17.26 7.84
C GLU A 253 11.69 -17.28 6.33
N TYR A 254 12.82 -17.84 5.89
CA TYR A 254 13.08 -18.03 4.46
C TYR A 254 12.03 -18.94 3.81
N PHE A 255 11.66 -20.05 4.45
CA PHE A 255 10.62 -20.96 3.97
C PHE A 255 9.25 -20.28 3.85
N LEU A 256 8.85 -19.52 4.87
CA LEU A 256 7.59 -18.78 4.86
C LEU A 256 7.53 -17.75 3.73
N GLU A 257 8.61 -17.00 3.51
CA GLU A 257 8.65 -15.93 2.50
C GLU A 257 8.76 -16.43 1.05
N HIS A 258 9.29 -17.64 0.82
CA HIS A 258 9.58 -18.15 -0.52
C HIS A 258 8.66 -19.29 -1.00
N PHE A 259 7.96 -19.97 -0.09
CA PHE A 259 7.05 -21.07 -0.44
C PHE A 259 5.61 -20.80 0.00
N VAL A 260 5.40 -20.38 1.26
CA VAL A 260 4.07 -20.19 1.84
C VAL A 260 3.42 -18.89 1.37
N ARG A 261 4.10 -17.76 1.56
CA ARG A 261 3.57 -16.43 1.23
C ARG A 261 3.29 -16.28 -0.27
N PRO A 262 4.14 -16.73 -1.22
CA PRO A 262 3.84 -16.61 -2.65
C PRO A 262 2.58 -17.35 -3.09
N LEU A 263 2.29 -18.53 -2.51
CA LEU A 263 1.05 -19.27 -2.77
C LEU A 263 -0.18 -18.47 -2.34
N LEU A 264 -0.20 -18.06 -1.06
CA LEU A 264 -1.29 -17.28 -0.48
C LEU A 264 -1.49 -15.94 -1.20
N ARG A 265 -0.38 -15.27 -1.54
CA ARG A 265 -0.40 -13.98 -2.22
C ARG A 265 -0.93 -14.09 -3.63
N THR A 266 -0.54 -15.13 -4.36
CA THR A 266 -1.05 -15.38 -5.71
C THR A 266 -2.54 -15.71 -5.69
N PHE A 267 -2.97 -16.59 -4.77
CA PHE A 267 -4.39 -16.89 -4.54
C PHE A 267 -5.19 -15.62 -4.22
N ARG A 268 -4.71 -14.83 -3.25
CA ARG A 268 -5.33 -13.58 -2.82
C ARG A 268 -5.44 -12.58 -3.97
N LEU A 269 -4.34 -12.26 -4.66
CA LEU A 269 -4.33 -11.25 -5.72
C LEU A 269 -5.22 -11.68 -6.90
N ALA A 270 -5.16 -12.94 -7.30
CA ALA A 270 -6.03 -13.45 -8.36
C ALA A 270 -7.51 -13.28 -8.00
N LEU A 271 -7.92 -13.67 -6.80
CA LEU A 271 -9.32 -13.62 -6.38
C LEU A 271 -9.79 -12.19 -6.05
N ASP A 272 -9.04 -11.47 -5.23
CA ASP A 272 -9.42 -10.19 -4.63
C ASP A 272 -9.26 -9.00 -5.59
N VAL A 273 -8.21 -9.01 -6.41
CA VAL A 273 -7.91 -7.91 -7.36
C VAL A 273 -8.51 -8.21 -8.73
N HIS A 274 -8.35 -9.43 -9.23
CA HIS A 274 -8.74 -9.81 -10.59
C HIS A 274 -10.07 -10.57 -10.69
N GLY A 275 -10.67 -10.98 -9.57
CA GLY A 275 -11.91 -11.76 -9.58
C GLY A 275 -11.74 -13.17 -10.15
N ILE A 276 -10.52 -13.71 -10.14
CA ILE A 276 -10.17 -15.01 -10.74
C ILE A 276 -9.98 -16.05 -9.65
N GLY A 277 -10.69 -17.16 -9.78
CA GLY A 277 -10.50 -18.35 -8.97
C GLY A 277 -9.35 -19.20 -9.50
N LEU A 278 -8.27 -19.30 -8.73
CA LEU A 278 -7.18 -20.25 -8.96
C LEU A 278 -7.42 -21.52 -8.14
N PHE A 279 -7.98 -22.57 -8.75
CA PHE A 279 -8.38 -23.80 -8.06
C PHE A 279 -7.46 -24.99 -8.38
N ALA A 280 -6.34 -24.72 -9.05
CA ALA A 280 -5.28 -25.66 -9.35
C ALA A 280 -4.19 -25.74 -8.28
N LEU A 281 -4.43 -25.19 -7.08
CA LEU A 281 -3.40 -25.02 -6.05
C LEU A 281 -3.07 -26.30 -5.26
N GLY A 282 -3.62 -27.46 -5.66
CA GLY A 282 -3.28 -28.78 -5.09
C GLY A 282 -2.06 -29.42 -5.78
N GLY A 283 -1.45 -30.44 -5.15
CA GLY A 283 -0.09 -30.95 -5.40
C GLY A 283 0.37 -31.33 -6.83
N GLY A 284 -0.51 -31.28 -7.85
CA GLY A 284 -0.13 -31.46 -9.27
C GLY A 284 -0.34 -30.24 -10.17
N GLY A 285 -0.97 -29.17 -9.70
CA GLY A 285 -1.31 -27.98 -10.50
C GLY A 285 -0.42 -26.75 -10.24
N ILE A 286 0.60 -26.90 -9.40
CA ILE A 286 1.58 -25.87 -9.07
C ILE A 286 3.01 -26.42 -9.05
N ALA A 287 3.97 -25.53 -9.30
CA ALA A 287 5.39 -25.76 -9.05
C ALA A 287 6.03 -24.49 -8.46
N PHE A 288 7.26 -24.61 -7.94
CA PHE A 288 8.04 -23.51 -7.39
C PHE A 288 9.22 -23.20 -8.29
N GLU A 289 9.41 -21.93 -8.63
CA GLU A 289 10.50 -21.49 -9.47
C GLU A 289 11.82 -21.41 -8.66
N LEU A 290 12.86 -22.04 -9.19
CA LEU A 290 14.21 -22.06 -8.62
C LEU A 290 15.21 -21.41 -9.57
N SER A 291 16.13 -20.63 -9.02
CA SER A 291 17.27 -20.09 -9.77
C SER A 291 18.20 -21.22 -10.24
N PRO A 292 19.12 -20.95 -11.20
CA PRO A 292 20.14 -21.93 -11.61
C PRO A 292 21.02 -22.42 -10.44
N GLU A 293 21.18 -21.62 -9.39
CA GLU A 293 21.90 -21.94 -8.16
C GLU A 293 21.02 -22.70 -7.13
N LEU A 294 19.84 -23.18 -7.55
CA LEU A 294 18.86 -23.87 -6.71
C LEU A 294 18.39 -23.02 -5.53
N GLN A 295 18.17 -21.72 -5.75
CA GLN A 295 17.55 -20.82 -4.78
C GLN A 295 16.07 -20.63 -5.11
N ALA A 296 15.18 -20.71 -4.12
CA ALA A 296 13.77 -20.39 -4.34
C ALA A 296 13.63 -18.93 -4.75
N THR A 297 13.00 -18.66 -5.89
CA THR A 297 12.83 -17.27 -6.38
C THR A 297 11.70 -16.54 -5.65
N GLY A 298 10.83 -17.26 -4.94
CA GLY A 298 9.63 -16.72 -4.31
C GLY A 298 8.44 -16.59 -5.29
N ARG A 299 8.53 -17.27 -6.45
CA ARG A 299 7.46 -17.34 -7.45
C ARG A 299 6.92 -18.77 -7.56
N ILE A 300 5.60 -18.87 -7.67
CA ILE A 300 4.92 -20.11 -8.03
C ILE A 300 4.69 -20.14 -9.54
N VAL A 301 4.67 -21.34 -10.10
CA VAL A 301 4.33 -21.61 -11.49
C VAL A 301 3.00 -22.34 -11.50
N VAL A 302 1.98 -21.76 -12.12
CA VAL A 302 0.69 -22.45 -12.31
C VAL A 302 0.82 -23.41 -13.48
N THR A 303 0.72 -24.72 -13.22
CA THR A 303 0.95 -25.79 -14.20
C THR A 303 -0.36 -26.41 -14.72
N ASP A 304 -1.46 -26.36 -13.95
CA ASP A 304 -2.79 -26.78 -14.39
C ASP A 304 -3.75 -25.58 -14.51
N TYR A 305 -4.05 -25.21 -15.75
CA TYR A 305 -4.83 -24.02 -16.10
C TYR A 305 -6.30 -24.36 -16.40
N LEU A 306 -6.70 -25.64 -16.31
CA LEU A 306 -8.10 -26.05 -16.43
C LEU A 306 -8.99 -25.58 -15.28
N ARG A 307 -8.37 -25.30 -14.13
CA ARG A 307 -9.06 -24.96 -12.88
C ARG A 307 -8.98 -23.46 -12.59
N VAL A 308 -8.92 -22.64 -13.64
CA VAL A 308 -8.99 -21.17 -13.55
C VAL A 308 -10.41 -20.73 -13.91
N SER A 309 -11.11 -20.06 -12.99
CA SER A 309 -12.46 -19.52 -13.21
C SER A 309 -12.44 -17.98 -13.18
N HIS A 310 -13.17 -17.34 -14.08
CA HIS A 310 -13.22 -15.87 -14.19
C HIS A 310 -14.44 -15.23 -13.50
N GLU A 311 -15.38 -16.04 -13.06
CA GLU A 311 -16.51 -15.65 -12.21
C GLU A 311 -16.72 -16.76 -11.18
N PRO A 312 -15.77 -16.90 -10.23
CA PRO A 312 -15.76 -18.02 -9.33
C PRO A 312 -16.99 -18.00 -8.42
N THR A 313 -17.69 -19.13 -8.37
CA THR A 313 -18.80 -19.37 -7.43
C THR A 313 -18.26 -19.65 -6.02
N ARG A 314 -19.09 -19.46 -4.99
CA ARG A 314 -18.72 -19.79 -3.59
C ARG A 314 -18.28 -21.25 -3.43
N ALA A 315 -18.93 -22.18 -4.13
CA ALA A 315 -18.58 -23.59 -4.09
C ALA A 315 -17.18 -23.86 -4.68
N GLU A 316 -16.84 -23.23 -5.80
CA GLU A 316 -15.51 -23.34 -6.40
C GLU A 316 -14.43 -22.71 -5.51
N VAL A 317 -14.71 -21.53 -4.93
CA VAL A 317 -13.79 -20.87 -3.98
C VAL A 317 -13.56 -21.74 -2.75
N SER A 318 -14.60 -22.37 -2.20
CA SER A 318 -14.47 -23.30 -1.07
C SER A 318 -13.62 -24.52 -1.41
N SER A 319 -13.75 -25.06 -2.63
CA SER A 319 -12.92 -26.16 -3.12
C SER A 319 -11.45 -25.73 -3.28
N GLY A 320 -11.22 -24.55 -3.86
CA GLY A 320 -9.89 -23.96 -3.99
C GLY A 320 -9.20 -23.70 -2.65
N ALA A 321 -9.95 -23.19 -1.67
CA ALA A 321 -9.46 -22.94 -0.32
C ALA A 321 -8.99 -24.22 0.38
N ARG A 322 -9.74 -25.33 0.24
CA ARG A 322 -9.33 -26.64 0.77
C ARG A 322 -8.04 -27.13 0.10
N ALA A 323 -7.97 -27.09 -1.23
CA ALA A 323 -6.77 -27.50 -1.97
C ALA A 323 -5.53 -26.67 -1.61
N LEU A 324 -5.70 -25.36 -1.37
CA LEU A 324 -4.64 -24.49 -0.90
C LEU A 324 -4.15 -24.91 0.51
N VAL A 325 -5.06 -25.14 1.44
CA VAL A 325 -4.71 -25.56 2.81
C VAL A 325 -4.03 -26.93 2.83
N GLU A 326 -4.51 -27.89 2.03
CA GLU A 326 -3.85 -29.20 1.85
C GLU A 326 -2.39 -29.04 1.39
N THR A 327 -2.14 -28.21 0.38
CA THR A 327 -0.77 -27.90 -0.09
C THR A 327 0.07 -27.24 0.99
N LEU A 328 -0.50 -26.30 1.77
CA LEU A 328 0.22 -25.65 2.87
C LEU A 328 0.57 -26.64 3.99
N ASP A 329 -0.33 -27.57 4.30
CA ASP A 329 -0.10 -28.64 5.26
C ASP A 329 1.01 -29.60 4.77
N GLU A 330 1.00 -29.99 3.50
CA GLU A 330 2.06 -30.82 2.90
C GLU A 330 3.43 -30.14 2.95
N LEU A 331 3.51 -28.86 2.58
CA LEU A 331 4.73 -28.05 2.68
C LEU A 331 5.22 -27.96 4.13
N SER A 332 4.30 -27.71 5.07
CA SER A 332 4.61 -27.56 6.50
C SER A 332 5.13 -28.87 7.10
N ALA A 333 4.50 -30.00 6.74
CA ALA A 333 4.96 -31.32 7.13
C ALA A 333 6.32 -31.65 6.51
N GLY A 334 6.52 -31.29 5.24
CA GLY A 334 7.79 -31.45 4.53
C GLY A 334 8.95 -30.71 5.19
N PHE A 335 8.75 -29.42 5.53
CA PHE A 335 9.72 -28.64 6.27
C PHE A 335 9.95 -29.21 7.68
N SER A 336 8.88 -29.60 8.39
CA SER A 336 8.99 -30.13 9.75
C SER A 336 9.76 -31.45 9.82
N ARG A 337 9.74 -32.28 8.77
CA ARG A 337 10.57 -33.51 8.69
C ARG A 337 12.08 -33.24 8.62
N LEU A 338 12.49 -32.05 8.19
CA LEU A 338 13.90 -31.63 8.19
C LEU A 338 14.37 -31.17 9.58
N GLU A 339 13.44 -30.90 10.50
CA GLU A 339 13.71 -30.46 11.86
C GLU A 339 13.30 -31.53 12.90
N SER A 340 13.79 -31.41 14.13
CA SER A 340 13.37 -32.30 15.23
C SER A 340 11.88 -32.12 15.60
N ALA A 341 11.18 -33.18 16.02
CA ALA A 341 9.74 -33.21 16.34
C ALA A 341 9.23 -32.09 17.29
N ARG A 342 10.09 -31.48 18.13
CA ARG A 342 9.70 -30.37 19.04
C ARG A 342 9.37 -29.04 18.32
N ARG A 343 9.48 -28.94 16.99
CA ARG A 343 9.27 -27.70 16.22
C ARG A 343 8.02 -27.67 15.33
N GLU A 344 7.29 -28.76 15.17
CA GLU A 344 6.10 -28.81 14.29
C GLU A 344 5.02 -27.78 14.67
N SER A 345 4.71 -27.64 15.96
CA SER A 345 3.76 -26.63 16.46
C SER A 345 4.24 -25.19 16.29
N ARG A 346 5.56 -24.96 16.11
CA ARG A 346 6.12 -23.64 15.78
C ARG A 346 5.90 -23.33 14.30
N VAL A 347 6.15 -24.31 13.41
CA VAL A 347 5.93 -24.16 11.96
C VAL A 347 4.45 -23.89 11.68
N ARG A 348 3.54 -24.69 12.22
CA ARG A 348 2.09 -24.50 12.05
C ARG A 348 1.63 -23.10 12.46
N ARG A 349 1.99 -22.65 13.68
CA ARG A 349 1.67 -21.29 14.15
C ARG A 349 2.24 -20.19 13.25
N ALA A 350 3.44 -20.41 12.69
CA ALA A 350 4.04 -19.43 11.80
C ALA A 350 3.34 -19.38 10.42
N VAL A 351 2.85 -20.51 9.93
CA VAL A 351 2.02 -20.60 8.70
C VAL A 351 0.65 -19.97 8.93
N ASP A 352 -0.03 -20.31 10.03
CA ASP A 352 -1.32 -19.70 10.41
C ASP A 352 -1.22 -18.18 10.50
N ARG A 353 -0.11 -17.67 11.04
CA ARG A 353 0.21 -16.23 11.05
C ARG A 353 0.29 -15.65 9.64
N VAL A 354 0.99 -16.30 8.70
CA VAL A 354 1.08 -15.83 7.31
C VAL A 354 -0.28 -15.89 6.60
N ILE A 355 -1.08 -16.93 6.86
CA ILE A 355 -2.46 -17.02 6.34
C ILE A 355 -3.30 -15.84 6.84
N ALA A 356 -3.28 -15.58 8.15
CA ALA A 356 -3.99 -14.47 8.77
C ALA A 356 -3.54 -13.11 8.19
N GLU A 357 -2.23 -12.90 8.01
CA GLU A 357 -1.67 -11.69 7.39
C GLU A 357 -2.14 -11.51 5.94
N GLU A 358 -2.10 -12.57 5.11
CA GLU A 358 -2.47 -12.50 3.70
C GLU A 358 -3.97 -12.47 3.46
N LEU A 359 -4.81 -12.97 4.37
CA LEU A 359 -6.28 -12.90 4.28
C LEU A 359 -6.88 -11.74 5.07
N ARG A 360 -6.03 -10.85 5.62
CA ARG A 360 -6.47 -9.61 6.25
C ARG A 360 -6.80 -8.51 5.22
N PHE A 361 -7.86 -7.77 5.53
CA PHE A 361 -8.38 -6.63 4.75
C PHE A 361 -8.69 -7.01 3.30
N LEU A 362 -9.49 -8.05 3.10
CA LEU A 362 -10.03 -8.45 1.80
C LEU A 362 -11.18 -7.55 1.37
N GLY A 363 -11.40 -7.43 0.06
CA GLY A 363 -12.58 -6.75 -0.46
C GLY A 363 -13.87 -7.47 -0.03
N PRO A 364 -15.01 -6.74 0.14
CA PRO A 364 -16.25 -7.33 0.65
C PRO A 364 -16.74 -8.54 -0.14
N ARG A 365 -16.66 -8.48 -1.48
CA ARG A 365 -17.02 -9.60 -2.37
C ARG A 365 -16.15 -10.84 -2.13
N THR A 366 -14.86 -10.67 -1.92
CA THR A 366 -13.92 -11.77 -1.68
C THR A 366 -14.17 -12.40 -0.33
N ALA A 367 -14.39 -11.59 0.71
CA ALA A 367 -14.76 -12.08 2.03
C ALA A 367 -16.08 -12.87 1.99
N GLU A 368 -17.07 -12.40 1.24
CA GLU A 368 -18.33 -13.13 1.01
C GLU A 368 -18.12 -14.46 0.27
N LEU A 369 -17.24 -14.50 -0.73
CA LEU A 369 -16.91 -15.73 -1.46
C LEU A 369 -16.17 -16.75 -0.60
N LEU A 370 -15.36 -16.29 0.36
CA LEU A 370 -14.67 -17.14 1.31
C LEU A 370 -15.55 -17.48 2.54
N SER A 371 -16.72 -16.87 2.68
CA SER A 371 -17.67 -17.18 3.76
C SER A 371 -18.25 -18.60 3.65
N GLY A 372 -18.50 -19.23 4.80
CA GLY A 372 -19.11 -20.56 4.92
C GLY A 372 -18.18 -21.63 5.48
N GLU A 373 -18.55 -22.91 5.31
CA GLU A 373 -17.83 -24.07 5.85
C GLU A 373 -16.58 -24.41 5.02
N GLN A 374 -15.48 -23.69 5.27
CA GLN A 374 -14.19 -23.95 4.65
C GLN A 374 -13.01 -23.56 5.57
N PRO A 375 -11.81 -24.16 5.41
CA PRO A 375 -10.74 -24.04 6.40
C PRO A 375 -10.14 -22.63 6.60
N LEU A 376 -10.20 -21.78 5.58
CA LEU A 376 -9.68 -20.40 5.65
C LEU A 376 -10.64 -19.42 6.32
N GLN A 377 -11.89 -19.81 6.63
CA GLN A 377 -12.95 -18.89 7.04
C GLN A 377 -12.59 -18.12 8.31
N CYS A 378 -11.89 -18.77 9.24
CA CYS A 378 -11.46 -18.14 10.50
C CYS A 378 -10.38 -17.05 10.31
N TYR A 379 -9.76 -16.98 9.13
CA TYR A 379 -8.73 -15.99 8.79
C TYR A 379 -9.27 -14.86 7.88
N VAL A 380 -10.48 -15.03 7.33
CA VAL A 380 -11.10 -14.04 6.45
C VAL A 380 -11.43 -12.79 7.25
N HIS A 381 -10.90 -11.65 6.82
CA HIS A 381 -11.15 -10.38 7.48
C HIS A 381 -11.38 -9.28 6.46
N THR A 382 -12.44 -8.49 6.65
CA THR A 382 -12.79 -7.34 5.81
C THR A 382 -13.22 -6.17 6.68
N VAL A 383 -12.96 -4.95 6.20
CA VAL A 383 -13.48 -3.70 6.78
C VAL A 383 -14.38 -3.09 5.71
N PRO A 384 -15.69 -2.90 5.97
CA PRO A 384 -16.59 -2.26 5.02
C PRO A 384 -16.14 -0.84 4.68
N GLU A 385 -16.25 -0.42 3.41
CA GLU A 385 -15.88 0.93 2.96
C GLU A 385 -16.62 2.01 3.77
N ALA A 386 -17.91 1.82 4.05
CA ALA A 386 -18.70 2.74 4.86
C ALA A 386 -18.21 2.89 6.31
N GLN A 387 -17.69 1.80 6.91
CA GLN A 387 -17.09 1.83 8.25
C GLN A 387 -15.77 2.61 8.22
N ASP A 388 -14.92 2.34 7.24
CA ASP A 388 -13.66 3.06 7.07
C ASP A 388 -13.88 4.58 6.88
N GLU A 389 -14.84 4.95 6.03
CA GLU A 389 -15.20 6.35 5.77
C GLU A 389 -15.68 7.09 7.02
N VAL A 390 -16.56 6.47 7.84
CA VAL A 390 -17.05 7.15 9.05
C VAL A 390 -15.96 7.29 10.12
N LEU A 391 -15.15 6.27 10.35
CA LEU A 391 -14.07 6.33 11.34
C LEU A 391 -13.04 7.39 10.95
N ASN A 392 -12.64 7.45 9.67
CA ASN A 392 -11.74 8.49 9.15
C ASN A 392 -12.37 9.88 9.22
N SER A 393 -13.67 10.02 8.94
CA SER A 393 -14.41 11.29 9.08
C SER A 393 -14.42 11.81 10.52
N VAL A 394 -14.58 10.91 11.50
CA VAL A 394 -14.50 11.26 12.94
C VAL A 394 -13.09 11.77 13.28
N LEU A 395 -12.04 11.05 12.87
CA LEU A 395 -10.64 11.45 13.11
C LEU A 395 -10.33 12.80 12.46
N ASP A 396 -10.72 13.01 11.20
CA ASP A 396 -10.56 14.28 10.48
C ASP A 396 -11.26 15.42 11.22
N ARG A 397 -12.46 15.19 11.75
CA ARG A 397 -13.21 16.19 12.50
C ARG A 397 -12.49 16.54 13.81
N VAL A 398 -11.99 15.55 14.55
CA VAL A 398 -11.15 15.77 15.75
C VAL A 398 -9.93 16.62 15.39
N GLN A 399 -9.18 16.25 14.35
CA GLN A 399 -8.00 17.00 13.91
C GLN A 399 -8.33 18.45 13.52
N GLN A 400 -9.45 18.67 12.81
CA GLN A 400 -9.88 20.01 12.44
C GLN A 400 -10.22 20.88 13.66
N ARG A 401 -10.91 20.32 14.66
CA ARG A 401 -11.23 21.02 15.92
C ARG A 401 -9.97 21.32 16.73
N THR A 402 -9.07 20.34 16.88
CA THR A 402 -7.76 20.52 17.52
C THR A 402 -6.95 21.61 16.83
N ARG A 403 -6.92 21.63 15.48
CA ARG A 403 -6.22 22.69 14.71
C ARG A 403 -6.79 24.07 15.00
N ARG A 404 -8.12 24.22 15.15
CA ARG A 404 -8.74 25.49 15.52
C ARG A 404 -8.36 25.90 16.94
N ARG A 405 -8.38 24.96 17.89
CA ARG A 405 -7.98 25.19 19.28
C ARG A 405 -6.52 25.64 19.43
N ARG A 406 -5.62 25.23 18.52
CA ARG A 406 -4.25 25.76 18.47
C ARG A 406 -4.19 27.27 18.17
N TRP A 407 -5.22 27.84 17.56
CA TRP A 407 -5.31 29.27 17.27
C TRP A 407 -6.16 30.05 18.29
N ASP A 408 -7.00 29.35 19.05
CA ASP A 408 -7.88 29.91 20.09
C ASP A 408 -7.97 28.89 21.24
N ASP A 409 -7.17 29.12 22.28
CA ASP A 409 -7.01 28.24 23.43
C ASP A 409 -8.25 28.16 24.33
N ARG A 410 -9.21 29.08 24.14
CA ARG A 410 -10.52 29.09 24.81
C ARG A 410 -11.48 28.05 24.24
N LEU A 411 -11.19 27.47 23.08
CA LEU A 411 -12.05 26.45 22.51
C LEU A 411 -11.95 25.14 23.31
N PRO A 412 -13.10 24.48 23.58
CA PRO A 412 -13.13 23.19 24.26
C PRO A 412 -12.34 22.11 23.51
N GLN A 413 -11.86 21.11 24.24
CA GLN A 413 -11.17 19.97 23.63
C GLN A 413 -12.19 19.08 22.91
N PRO A 414 -11.92 18.64 21.66
CA PRO A 414 -12.81 17.70 20.98
C PRO A 414 -12.84 16.34 21.67
N ALA A 415 -14.03 15.80 21.87
CA ALA A 415 -14.27 14.52 22.55
C ALA A 415 -15.01 13.51 21.67
N VAL A 416 -14.64 12.24 21.75
CA VAL A 416 -15.37 11.12 21.16
C VAL A 416 -15.97 10.29 22.29
N VAL A 417 -17.29 10.08 22.24
CA VAL A 417 -18.02 9.31 23.25
C VAL A 417 -18.25 7.90 22.74
N ILE A 418 -17.90 6.89 23.54
CA ILE A 418 -18.04 5.47 23.19
C ILE A 418 -18.81 4.77 24.31
N ASP A 419 -19.96 4.16 23.99
CA ASP A 419 -20.61 3.24 24.93
C ASP A 419 -19.78 1.97 25.09
N VAL A 420 -19.69 1.47 26.32
CA VAL A 420 -18.89 0.30 26.67
C VAL A 420 -19.67 -0.98 26.42
N ASP A 421 -20.96 -1.01 26.74
CA ASP A 421 -21.73 -2.25 26.76
C ASP A 421 -22.25 -2.55 25.34
N LEU A 422 -21.87 -3.69 24.75
CA LEU A 422 -22.22 -4.06 23.35
C LEU A 422 -21.68 -3.09 22.27
N CYS A 423 -20.74 -2.22 22.63
CA CYS A 423 -20.09 -1.31 21.71
C CYS A 423 -18.56 -1.39 21.86
N GLY A 424 -18.00 -0.85 22.94
CA GLY A 424 -16.58 -0.96 23.25
C GLY A 424 -16.16 -2.35 23.73
N LEU A 425 -17.03 -3.05 24.47
CA LEU A 425 -16.83 -4.42 24.96
C LEU A 425 -17.86 -5.38 24.35
N VAL A 426 -17.39 -6.59 24.06
CA VAL A 426 -18.18 -7.71 23.53
C VAL A 426 -18.30 -8.78 24.63
N PRO A 427 -19.44 -8.89 25.33
CA PRO A 427 -19.62 -9.83 26.44
C PRO A 427 -20.02 -11.23 25.95
N LEU A 428 -19.32 -11.76 24.93
CA LEU A 428 -19.72 -12.98 24.21
C LEU A 428 -19.85 -14.19 25.14
N GLN A 429 -18.85 -14.45 25.98
CA GLN A 429 -18.88 -15.59 26.89
C GLN A 429 -20.07 -15.53 27.85
N ARG A 430 -20.38 -14.34 28.38
CA ARG A 430 -21.54 -14.13 29.24
C ARG A 430 -22.86 -14.32 28.51
N ILE A 431 -22.95 -13.91 27.24
CA ILE A 431 -24.12 -14.17 26.40
C ILE A 431 -24.33 -15.68 26.23
N LEU A 432 -23.27 -16.42 25.90
CA LEU A 432 -23.33 -17.87 25.71
C LEU A 432 -23.73 -18.60 27.00
N ASP A 433 -23.16 -18.21 28.14
CA ASP A 433 -23.48 -18.81 29.43
C ASP A 433 -24.92 -18.49 29.88
N ALA A 434 -25.38 -17.25 29.67
CA ALA A 434 -26.75 -16.86 29.96
C ALA A 434 -27.76 -17.61 29.08
N ALA A 435 -27.48 -17.75 27.78
CA ALA A 435 -28.31 -18.53 26.85
C ALA A 435 -28.42 -19.99 27.30
N ARG A 436 -27.29 -20.63 27.62
CA ARG A 436 -27.28 -22.01 28.16
C ARG A 436 -28.10 -22.15 29.43
N SER A 437 -27.99 -21.18 30.34
CA SER A 437 -28.71 -21.24 31.62
C SER A 437 -30.24 -21.18 31.49
N VAL A 438 -30.76 -20.62 30.38
CA VAL A 438 -32.20 -20.52 30.13
C VAL A 438 -32.73 -21.58 29.15
N SER A 439 -31.89 -22.53 28.75
CA SER A 439 -32.26 -23.60 27.80
C SER A 439 -33.18 -24.68 28.37
N GLY A 440 -33.38 -24.73 29.69
CA GLY A 440 -34.11 -25.82 30.35
C GLY A 440 -35.61 -25.92 30.04
N PRO A 441 -36.26 -27.03 30.44
CA PRO A 441 -37.69 -27.28 30.28
C PRO A 441 -38.59 -26.14 30.76
N ARG A 442 -39.60 -25.76 29.96
CA ARG A 442 -40.59 -24.73 30.31
C ARG A 442 -41.91 -24.92 29.54
N PRO A 443 -43.01 -24.24 29.93
CA PRO A 443 -44.24 -24.24 29.15
C PRO A 443 -43.99 -23.88 27.68
N GLY A 444 -44.46 -24.72 26.76
CA GLY A 444 -44.23 -24.58 25.32
C GLY A 444 -42.92 -25.21 24.78
N ALA A 445 -42.01 -25.66 25.65
CA ALA A 445 -40.79 -26.38 25.32
C ALA A 445 -40.42 -27.39 26.44
N PRO A 446 -41.16 -28.52 26.55
CA PRO A 446 -41.01 -29.47 27.65
C PRO A 446 -39.63 -30.16 27.70
N ASP A 447 -38.98 -30.33 26.54
CA ASP A 447 -37.62 -30.87 26.44
C ASP A 447 -36.52 -29.79 26.53
N GLY A 448 -36.93 -28.53 26.79
CA GLY A 448 -36.07 -27.36 26.73
C GLY A 448 -35.95 -26.76 25.32
N ILE A 449 -35.23 -25.65 25.23
CA ILE A 449 -34.94 -24.94 23.98
C ILE A 449 -33.53 -25.34 23.55
N LEU A 450 -33.43 -26.39 22.71
CA LEU A 450 -32.17 -27.06 22.35
C LEU A 450 -31.14 -26.10 21.74
N GLU A 451 -31.60 -25.12 20.97
CA GLU A 451 -30.74 -24.13 20.33
C GLU A 451 -30.07 -23.19 21.34
N LEU A 452 -30.72 -22.93 22.48
CA LEU A 452 -30.12 -22.15 23.58
C LEU A 452 -29.13 -23.00 24.40
N ALA A 453 -29.22 -24.33 24.36
CA ALA A 453 -28.24 -25.23 24.96
C ALA A 453 -26.94 -25.28 24.13
N GLY A 454 -27.05 -25.16 22.80
CA GLY A 454 -25.94 -25.04 21.86
C GLY A 454 -25.93 -23.70 21.12
N PRO A 455 -25.77 -22.55 21.81
CA PRO A 455 -26.02 -21.23 21.24
C PRO A 455 -25.11 -20.86 20.08
N GLY A 456 -23.97 -21.53 19.91
CA GLY A 456 -23.07 -21.34 18.76
C GLY A 456 -23.66 -21.80 17.41
N THR A 457 -24.80 -22.51 17.43
CA THR A 457 -25.52 -22.92 16.20
C THR A 457 -26.56 -21.89 15.76
N LEU A 458 -26.83 -20.87 16.58
CA LEU A 458 -27.79 -19.83 16.26
C LEU A 458 -27.24 -18.86 15.21
N PRO A 459 -28.07 -18.39 14.27
CA PRO A 459 -27.64 -17.40 13.28
C PRO A 459 -27.33 -16.03 13.91
N VAL A 460 -28.01 -15.70 15.02
CA VAL A 460 -27.78 -14.49 15.82
C VAL A 460 -27.93 -14.85 17.31
N LEU A 461 -27.15 -14.21 18.17
CA LEU A 461 -27.19 -14.37 19.62
C LEU A 461 -28.01 -13.25 20.28
N PRO A 462 -28.68 -13.54 21.42
CA PRO A 462 -29.44 -12.54 22.16
C PRO A 462 -28.51 -11.50 22.81
N THR A 463 -29.03 -10.29 23.02
CA THR A 463 -28.40 -9.29 23.88
C THR A 463 -29.31 -8.95 25.06
N HIS A 464 -28.79 -8.18 26.02
CA HIS A 464 -29.55 -7.83 27.23
C HIS A 464 -30.52 -6.65 27.02
N ALA A 465 -30.47 -5.99 25.86
CA ALA A 465 -31.37 -4.89 25.51
C ALA A 465 -32.76 -5.42 25.16
N ALA A 466 -33.81 -4.75 25.66
CA ALA A 466 -35.19 -5.19 25.40
C ALA A 466 -35.58 -5.07 23.92
N ALA A 467 -35.08 -4.02 23.24
CA ALA A 467 -35.38 -3.73 21.85
C ALA A 467 -34.84 -4.80 20.87
N THR A 468 -33.72 -5.46 21.21
CA THR A 468 -33.07 -6.44 20.33
C THR A 468 -33.63 -7.86 20.50
N TRP A 469 -34.24 -8.17 21.64
CA TRP A 469 -34.73 -9.51 21.97
C TRP A 469 -35.77 -10.04 20.96
N HIS A 470 -36.68 -9.18 20.55
CA HIS A 470 -37.70 -9.52 19.56
C HIS A 470 -37.09 -9.91 18.21
N ASN A 471 -36.06 -9.16 17.79
CA ASN A 471 -35.32 -9.45 16.57
C ASN A 471 -34.53 -10.75 16.68
N PHE A 472 -33.89 -11.02 17.82
CA PHE A 472 -33.23 -12.30 18.11
C PHE A 472 -34.20 -13.47 17.90
N VAL A 473 -35.33 -13.49 18.60
CA VAL A 473 -36.28 -14.61 18.55
C VAL A 473 -36.82 -14.83 17.12
N SER A 474 -37.03 -13.73 16.37
CA SER A 474 -37.48 -13.79 14.98
C SER A 474 -36.40 -14.28 14.02
N LEU A 475 -35.20 -13.70 14.05
CA LEU A 475 -34.09 -14.02 13.15
C LEU A 475 -33.54 -15.43 13.39
N SER A 476 -33.61 -15.91 14.62
CA SER A 476 -33.27 -17.27 14.97
C SER A 476 -34.37 -18.28 14.63
N GLY A 477 -35.53 -17.87 14.12
CA GLY A 477 -36.65 -18.77 13.82
C GLY A 477 -37.19 -19.52 15.04
N LEU A 478 -36.97 -18.98 16.25
CA LEU A 478 -37.37 -19.61 17.50
C LEU A 478 -38.86 -19.39 17.77
N ARG A 479 -39.42 -18.25 17.34
CA ARG A 479 -40.86 -17.97 17.44
C ARG A 479 -41.71 -19.02 16.72
N GLU A 480 -41.26 -19.45 15.55
CA GLU A 480 -41.96 -20.43 14.72
C GLU A 480 -41.82 -21.85 15.28
N ARG A 481 -40.63 -22.19 15.80
CA ARG A 481 -40.36 -23.50 16.41
C ARG A 481 -41.06 -23.71 17.76
N TYR A 482 -41.13 -22.66 18.58
CA TYR A 482 -41.74 -22.70 19.91
C TYR A 482 -42.79 -21.59 20.07
N PRO A 483 -43.96 -21.71 19.40
CA PRO A 483 -44.98 -20.67 19.37
C PRO A 483 -45.67 -20.46 20.72
N SER A 484 -45.65 -21.48 21.59
CA SER A 484 -46.31 -21.46 22.91
C SER A 484 -45.39 -21.04 24.06
N VAL A 485 -44.11 -20.73 23.78
CA VAL A 485 -43.16 -20.26 24.81
C VAL A 485 -43.39 -18.77 25.07
N ASP A 486 -43.46 -18.38 26.35
CA ASP A 486 -43.43 -16.98 26.76
C ASP A 486 -42.01 -16.42 26.61
N TRP A 487 -41.76 -15.77 25.48
CA TRP A 487 -40.46 -15.19 25.17
C TRP A 487 -40.08 -13.99 26.05
N GLU A 488 -41.03 -13.33 26.71
CA GLU A 488 -40.73 -12.26 27.68
C GLU A 488 -40.25 -12.83 29.01
N GLU A 489 -40.82 -13.95 29.47
CA GLU A 489 -40.32 -14.69 30.63
C GLU A 489 -38.89 -15.20 30.39
N VAL A 490 -38.63 -15.79 29.21
CA VAL A 490 -37.27 -16.23 28.81
C VAL A 490 -36.30 -15.04 28.79
N ARG A 491 -36.73 -13.87 28.30
CA ARG A 491 -35.92 -12.63 28.30
C ARG A 491 -35.57 -12.21 29.72
N ALA A 492 -36.54 -12.24 30.63
CA ALA A 492 -36.32 -11.87 32.03
C ALA A 492 -35.32 -12.84 32.69
N ASP A 493 -35.45 -14.14 32.47
CA ASP A 493 -34.49 -15.15 32.93
C ASP A 493 -33.09 -14.92 32.36
N PHE A 494 -33.00 -14.69 31.05
CA PHE A 494 -31.73 -14.46 30.37
C PHE A 494 -31.05 -13.21 30.92
N THR A 495 -31.80 -12.13 31.07
CA THR A 495 -31.30 -10.86 31.60
C THR A 495 -30.83 -11.04 33.05
N ARG A 496 -31.59 -11.77 33.88
CA ARG A 496 -31.17 -12.10 35.25
C ARG A 496 -29.87 -12.89 35.29
N SER A 497 -29.72 -13.87 34.40
CA SER A 497 -28.51 -14.70 34.31
C SER A 497 -27.31 -13.92 33.76
N PHE A 498 -27.51 -13.13 32.70
CA PHE A 498 -26.49 -12.27 32.10
C PHE A 498 -26.00 -11.20 33.08
N LEU A 499 -26.92 -10.64 33.88
CA LEU A 499 -26.63 -9.70 34.96
C LEU A 499 -26.31 -10.38 36.29
N ALA A 500 -26.26 -11.72 36.37
CA ALA A 500 -25.83 -12.41 37.58
C ALA A 500 -24.34 -12.14 37.77
N ARG A 501 -23.96 -11.62 38.96
CA ARG A 501 -22.74 -10.84 39.22
C ARG A 501 -21.59 -11.59 39.94
N PRO A 502 -21.00 -12.69 39.45
CA PRO A 502 -19.65 -13.03 39.87
C PRO A 502 -18.68 -11.99 39.26
N ARG A 503 -17.92 -11.30 40.11
CA ARG A 503 -16.88 -10.33 39.70
C ARG A 503 -15.95 -10.91 38.61
N GLU A 504 -15.67 -12.20 38.71
CA GLU A 504 -14.84 -12.97 37.79
C GLU A 504 -15.41 -13.04 36.36
N LYS A 505 -16.74 -13.03 36.18
CA LYS A 505 -17.35 -13.14 34.85
C LYS A 505 -17.18 -11.87 34.00
N LEU A 506 -17.03 -10.69 34.61
CA LEU A 506 -16.80 -9.44 33.87
C LEU A 506 -15.43 -9.41 33.18
N ARG A 507 -14.45 -10.17 33.70
CA ARG A 507 -13.13 -10.32 33.08
C ARG A 507 -13.14 -11.16 31.81
N THR A 508 -14.27 -11.82 31.51
CA THR A 508 -14.43 -12.60 30.28
C THR A 508 -14.92 -11.75 29.10
N ASP A 509 -15.26 -10.48 29.34
CA ASP A 509 -15.59 -9.55 28.26
C ASP A 509 -14.33 -9.26 27.43
N SER A 510 -14.47 -9.29 26.11
CA SER A 510 -13.38 -8.90 25.19
C SER A 510 -13.60 -7.47 24.69
N VAL A 511 -12.53 -6.79 24.31
CA VAL A 511 -12.62 -5.48 23.65
C VAL A 511 -13.00 -5.66 22.18
N ASN A 512 -13.85 -4.77 21.66
CA ASN A 512 -14.22 -4.75 20.26
C ASN A 512 -12.99 -4.48 19.38
N ALA A 513 -12.87 -5.17 18.24
CA ALA A 513 -11.69 -5.14 17.41
C ALA A 513 -11.37 -3.69 16.95
N GLY A 514 -10.09 -3.33 16.98
CA GLY A 514 -9.61 -1.99 16.61
C GLY A 514 -9.82 -0.89 17.65
N LEU A 515 -10.55 -1.12 18.76
CA LEU A 515 -10.91 -0.04 19.70
C LEU A 515 -9.69 0.69 20.26
N ALA A 516 -8.69 -0.06 20.76
CA ALA A 516 -7.51 0.55 21.35
C ALA A 516 -6.76 1.44 20.36
N ARG A 517 -6.61 0.98 19.12
CA ARG A 517 -5.98 1.76 18.05
C ARG A 517 -6.77 3.03 17.74
N PHE A 518 -8.08 2.92 17.58
CA PHE A 518 -8.94 4.07 17.32
C PHE A 518 -8.90 5.10 18.45
N VAL A 519 -8.89 4.65 19.71
CA VAL A 519 -8.75 5.53 20.88
C VAL A 519 -7.45 6.33 20.81
N TRP A 520 -6.35 5.70 20.44
CA TRP A 520 -5.08 6.40 20.31
C TRP A 520 -5.04 7.30 19.09
N ASP A 521 -5.65 6.92 17.96
CA ASP A 521 -5.76 7.80 16.80
C ASP A 521 -6.52 9.10 17.15
N VAL A 522 -7.56 9.01 18.01
CA VAL A 522 -8.26 10.18 18.55
C VAL A 522 -7.35 11.03 19.45
N GLN A 523 -6.58 10.41 20.34
CA GLN A 523 -5.65 11.11 21.25
C GLN A 523 -4.47 11.75 20.50
N ASP A 524 -3.96 11.07 19.47
CA ASP A 524 -2.91 11.57 18.56
C ASP A 524 -3.40 12.80 17.79
N ALA A 525 -4.65 12.75 17.30
CA ALA A 525 -5.36 13.88 16.71
C ALA A 525 -5.64 15.03 17.70
N GLY A 526 -5.30 14.88 18.99
CA GLY A 526 -5.44 15.86 20.06
C GLY A 526 -6.83 15.90 20.72
N GLY A 527 -7.68 14.93 20.39
CA GLY A 527 -8.97 14.74 21.06
C GLY A 527 -8.84 13.90 22.32
N ARG A 528 -9.98 13.70 22.99
CA ARG A 528 -10.13 12.82 24.15
C ARG A 528 -11.22 11.79 23.89
N VAL A 529 -11.09 10.59 24.44
CA VAL A 529 -12.15 9.57 24.41
C VAL A 529 -12.81 9.48 25.78
N VAL A 530 -14.14 9.44 25.80
CA VAL A 530 -14.97 9.29 26.99
C VAL A 530 -15.79 8.01 26.85
N PHE A 531 -15.61 7.09 27.79
CA PHE A 531 -16.36 5.84 27.84
C PHE A 531 -17.59 6.00 28.72
N CYS A 532 -18.75 5.55 28.24
CA CYS A 532 -19.99 5.50 29.01
C CYS A 532 -20.37 4.05 29.26
N THR A 533 -20.81 3.69 30.46
CA THR A 533 -21.28 2.32 30.74
C THR A 533 -22.52 2.33 31.61
N GLY A 534 -23.44 1.39 31.37
CA GLY A 534 -24.58 1.13 32.26
C GLY A 534 -24.19 0.39 33.54
N ARG A 535 -22.92 0.01 33.70
CA ARG A 535 -22.42 -0.70 34.89
C ARG A 535 -22.41 0.22 36.12
N ARG A 536 -22.60 -0.39 37.30
CA ARG A 536 -22.48 0.29 38.60
C ARG A 536 -21.05 0.70 38.89
N GLU A 537 -20.90 1.81 39.60
CA GLU A 537 -19.60 2.38 40.02
C GLU A 537 -18.68 1.34 40.70
N ARG A 538 -19.22 0.44 41.52
CA ARG A 538 -18.46 -0.65 42.17
C ARG A 538 -17.79 -1.65 41.21
N PHE A 539 -18.11 -1.61 39.91
CA PHE A 539 -17.51 -2.44 38.86
C PHE A 539 -16.54 -1.66 37.96
N ARG A 540 -16.33 -0.36 38.23
CA ARG A 540 -15.38 0.51 37.51
C ARG A 540 -14.03 -0.18 37.29
N GLU A 541 -13.43 -0.63 38.38
CA GLU A 541 -12.10 -1.26 38.37
C GLU A 541 -12.00 -2.46 37.41
N HIS A 542 -13.08 -3.25 37.26
CA HIS A 542 -13.06 -4.41 36.37
C HIS A 542 -13.16 -3.99 34.91
N THR A 543 -13.98 -2.99 34.59
CA THR A 543 -14.07 -2.44 33.24
C THR A 543 -12.76 -1.75 32.84
N GLU A 544 -12.17 -0.97 33.75
CA GLU A 544 -10.86 -0.34 33.56
C GLU A 544 -9.76 -1.39 33.39
N GLU A 545 -9.77 -2.50 34.15
CA GLU A 545 -8.81 -3.62 34.00
C GLU A 545 -8.89 -4.28 32.61
N VAL A 546 -10.11 -4.50 32.09
CA VAL A 546 -10.33 -5.07 30.75
C VAL A 546 -9.84 -4.11 29.66
N LEU A 547 -10.17 -2.83 29.75
CA LEU A 547 -9.71 -1.80 28.80
C LEU A 547 -8.19 -1.62 28.87
N ALA A 548 -7.60 -1.59 30.06
CA ALA A 548 -6.16 -1.45 30.26
C ALA A 548 -5.39 -2.64 29.69
N THR A 549 -5.88 -3.87 29.90
CA THR A 549 -5.29 -5.09 29.33
C THR A 549 -5.31 -5.06 27.79
N ALA A 550 -6.32 -4.43 27.20
CA ALA A 550 -6.44 -4.27 25.76
C ALA A 550 -5.68 -3.05 25.19
N GLY A 551 -4.95 -2.29 26.01
CA GLY A 551 -4.16 -1.14 25.56
C GLY A 551 -4.83 0.22 25.69
N VAL A 552 -5.92 0.34 26.47
CA VAL A 552 -6.54 1.63 26.82
C VAL A 552 -6.40 1.86 28.34
N PRO A 553 -5.17 2.11 28.85
CA PRO A 553 -4.97 2.39 30.27
C PRO A 553 -5.60 3.75 30.64
N ASP A 554 -6.07 3.88 31.89
CA ASP A 554 -6.70 5.10 32.42
C ASP A 554 -7.89 5.61 31.59
N ALA A 555 -8.70 4.69 31.06
CA ALA A 555 -9.92 5.02 30.32
C ALA A 555 -10.82 5.96 31.14
N MET A 556 -11.18 7.12 30.58
CA MET A 556 -12.11 8.03 31.23
C MET A 556 -13.53 7.43 31.19
N LEU A 557 -13.90 6.75 32.27
CA LEU A 557 -15.13 5.97 32.37
C LEU A 557 -16.21 6.71 33.19
N LEU A 558 -17.38 6.92 32.58
CA LEU A 558 -18.59 7.42 33.19
C LEU A 558 -19.55 6.25 33.46
N CYS A 559 -19.80 5.94 34.73
CA CYS A 559 -20.78 4.93 35.14
C CYS A 559 -22.18 5.56 35.25
N LEU A 560 -23.13 5.05 34.47
CA LEU A 560 -24.47 5.61 34.25
C LEU A 560 -25.57 4.78 34.95
N SER A 561 -25.24 4.11 36.06
CA SER A 561 -26.18 3.24 36.75
C SER A 561 -27.47 3.97 37.15
N GLU A 562 -28.60 3.30 36.92
CA GLU A 562 -29.92 3.75 37.37
C GLU A 562 -30.00 3.76 38.89
N ASP A 563 -29.90 4.94 39.49
CA ASP A 563 -30.38 5.21 40.84
C ASP A 563 -31.69 5.99 40.72
N GLY A 564 -32.82 5.33 41.01
CA GLY A 564 -34.12 6.02 41.18
C GLY A 564 -35.02 6.17 39.95
N GLY A 565 -34.92 5.30 38.93
CA GLY A 565 -35.92 5.22 37.84
C GLY A 565 -35.79 6.26 36.72
N ARG A 566 -34.67 6.99 36.65
CA ARG A 566 -34.37 7.94 35.57
C ARG A 566 -33.90 7.20 34.30
N PRO A 567 -34.30 7.64 33.09
CA PRO A 567 -33.82 7.04 31.85
C PRO A 567 -32.30 7.18 31.68
N ARG A 568 -31.63 6.13 31.19
CA ARG A 568 -30.18 6.13 30.89
C ARG A 568 -29.76 7.25 29.93
N THR A 569 -30.63 7.60 28.99
CA THR A 569 -30.40 8.70 28.03
C THR A 569 -30.21 10.04 28.70
N GLU A 570 -31.00 10.35 29.74
CA GLU A 570 -30.87 11.59 30.52
C GLU A 570 -29.58 11.61 31.34
N LEU A 571 -29.28 10.48 32.02
CA LEU A 571 -28.07 10.34 32.83
C LEU A 571 -26.79 10.47 31.98
N LYS A 572 -26.78 9.89 30.77
CA LYS A 572 -25.67 9.99 29.82
C LYS A 572 -25.39 11.45 29.45
N VAL A 573 -26.42 12.20 29.08
CA VAL A 573 -26.29 13.63 28.74
C VAL A 573 -25.85 14.47 29.94
N GLU A 574 -26.43 14.25 31.12
CA GLU A 574 -26.08 14.96 32.36
C GLU A 574 -24.60 14.74 32.72
N LYS A 575 -24.13 13.49 32.74
CA LYS A 575 -22.75 13.14 33.06
C LYS A 575 -21.75 13.70 32.05
N LEU A 576 -22.13 13.78 30.77
CA LEU A 576 -21.31 14.44 29.76
C LEU A 576 -21.21 15.95 30.00
N ARG A 577 -22.28 16.62 30.46
CA ARG A 577 -22.22 18.05 30.84
C ARG A 577 -21.34 18.30 32.06
N GLU A 578 -21.34 17.38 33.04
CA GLU A 578 -20.48 17.47 34.23
C GLU A 578 -18.98 17.50 33.89
N LEU A 579 -18.58 17.01 32.70
CA LEU A 579 -17.20 17.08 32.23
C LEU A 579 -16.73 18.50 31.84
N GLY A 580 -17.63 19.49 31.77
CA GLY A 580 -17.33 20.88 31.46
C GLY A 580 -17.15 21.16 29.96
N ASP A 581 -16.10 21.90 29.60
CA ASP A 581 -15.81 22.36 28.23
C ASP A 581 -15.34 21.21 27.31
N VAL A 582 -16.29 20.38 26.87
CA VAL A 582 -16.10 19.32 25.86
C VAL A 582 -16.90 19.60 24.59
N ASP A 583 -16.23 19.52 23.43
CA ASP A 583 -16.86 19.55 22.10
C ASP A 583 -17.07 18.11 21.63
N VAL A 584 -18.24 17.53 21.88
CA VAL A 584 -18.53 16.15 21.45
C VAL A 584 -18.59 16.09 19.92
N VAL A 585 -17.62 15.40 19.34
CA VAL A 585 -17.44 15.25 17.89
C VAL A 585 -18.19 14.04 17.34
N ALA A 586 -18.28 12.96 18.11
CA ALA A 586 -18.94 11.74 17.70
C ALA A 586 -19.45 10.95 18.92
N VAL A 587 -20.51 10.17 18.71
CA VAL A 587 -21.07 9.24 19.68
C VAL A 587 -21.25 7.86 19.05
N PHE A 588 -20.59 6.86 19.64
CA PHE A 588 -20.68 5.45 19.26
C PHE A 588 -21.53 4.72 20.29
N ASP A 589 -22.67 4.18 19.86
CA ASP A 589 -23.66 3.56 20.75
C ASP A 589 -24.50 2.54 19.95
N ASP A 590 -24.82 1.40 20.55
CA ASP A 590 -25.72 0.42 19.95
C ASP A 590 -27.19 0.87 20.06
N GLU A 591 -27.57 1.58 21.14
CA GLU A 591 -28.94 2.03 21.39
C GLU A 591 -29.29 3.35 20.67
N LEU A 592 -30.34 3.34 19.83
CA LEU A 592 -30.83 4.51 19.09
C LEU A 592 -31.16 5.70 20.00
N ALA A 593 -31.80 5.43 21.15
CA ALA A 593 -32.27 6.47 22.06
C ALA A 593 -31.10 7.29 22.64
N ASN A 594 -29.96 6.64 22.92
CA ASN A 594 -28.76 7.29 23.42
C ASN A 594 -28.14 8.20 22.36
N ARG A 595 -28.01 7.73 21.11
CA ARG A 595 -27.46 8.54 20.01
C ARG A 595 -28.28 9.79 19.76
N ILE A 596 -29.61 9.66 19.72
CA ILE A 596 -30.51 10.82 19.55
C ILE A 596 -30.36 11.81 20.70
N ALA A 597 -30.31 11.32 21.95
CA ALA A 597 -30.19 12.19 23.12
C ALA A 597 -28.87 13.00 23.10
N VAL A 598 -27.73 12.33 22.82
CA VAL A 598 -26.42 12.99 22.78
C VAL A 598 -26.31 13.94 21.59
N THR A 599 -26.74 13.55 20.38
CA THR A 599 -26.67 14.43 19.21
C THR A 599 -27.60 15.65 19.30
N LYS A 600 -28.75 15.50 19.95
CA LYS A 600 -29.66 16.62 20.24
C LYS A 600 -29.03 17.65 21.17
N GLU A 601 -28.31 17.20 22.20
CA GLU A 601 -27.61 18.08 23.13
C GLU A 601 -26.38 18.72 22.49
N PHE A 602 -25.56 17.89 21.83
CA PHE A 602 -24.30 18.29 21.24
C PHE A 602 -24.48 18.35 19.71
N GLY A 603 -25.13 19.40 19.21
CA GLY A 603 -25.60 19.59 17.82
C GLY A 603 -24.55 19.59 16.69
N GLY A 604 -23.33 19.12 16.96
CA GLY A 604 -22.26 18.89 15.99
C GLY A 604 -21.66 17.48 16.03
N ALA A 605 -22.20 16.58 16.87
CA ALA A 605 -21.73 15.21 17.04
C ALA A 605 -22.22 14.30 15.90
N ILE A 606 -21.34 13.46 15.37
CA ILE A 606 -21.66 12.43 14.39
C ILE A 606 -22.23 11.21 15.14
N PRO A 607 -23.49 10.79 14.89
CA PRO A 607 -24.00 9.54 15.45
C PRO A 607 -23.43 8.34 14.67
N VAL A 608 -22.94 7.34 15.40
CA VAL A 608 -22.44 6.09 14.84
C VAL A 608 -23.09 4.92 15.56
N ALA A 609 -23.81 4.07 14.82
CA ALA A 609 -24.42 2.86 15.34
C ALA A 609 -23.39 1.73 15.35
N VAL A 610 -23.26 1.03 16.47
CA VAL A 610 -22.37 -0.14 16.57
C VAL A 610 -23.21 -1.43 16.55
N GLU A 611 -22.99 -2.26 15.54
CA GLU A 611 -23.71 -3.52 15.33
C GLU A 611 -22.70 -4.68 15.21
N ILE A 612 -22.49 -5.39 16.33
CA ILE A 612 -21.51 -6.48 16.40
C ILE A 612 -22.04 -7.69 15.59
N PRO A 613 -21.26 -8.21 14.61
CA PRO A 613 -21.66 -9.37 13.83
C PRO A 613 -22.00 -10.58 14.70
N GLY A 614 -23.12 -11.23 14.41
CA GLY A 614 -23.60 -12.40 15.15
C GLY A 614 -24.37 -12.07 16.43
N LEU A 615 -24.51 -10.80 16.83
CA LEU A 615 -25.41 -10.36 17.88
C LEU A 615 -26.67 -9.71 17.30
N ALA A 616 -27.80 -9.82 18.01
CA ALA A 616 -29.03 -9.14 17.62
C ALA A 616 -28.93 -7.62 17.81
N ALA A 617 -29.30 -6.86 16.77
CA ALA A 617 -29.35 -5.40 16.77
C ALA A 617 -30.80 -4.86 16.86
N GLU A 618 -30.97 -3.57 17.16
CA GLU A 618 -32.30 -2.92 17.27
C GLU A 618 -33.05 -2.89 15.93
N ARG A 619 -32.33 -2.74 14.82
CA ARG A 619 -32.90 -2.81 13.47
C ARG A 619 -32.79 -4.21 12.89
N LEU A 620 -33.74 -4.57 12.02
CA LEU A 620 -33.57 -5.73 11.15
C LEU A 620 -32.54 -5.42 10.04
N PRO A 621 -31.78 -6.41 9.54
CA PRO A 621 -30.71 -6.17 8.56
C PRO A 621 -31.14 -5.37 7.31
N ALA A 622 -32.39 -5.54 6.86
CA ALA A 622 -32.96 -4.86 5.69
C ALA A 622 -33.54 -3.47 5.98
N GLN A 623 -33.63 -3.05 7.24
CA GLN A 623 -34.16 -1.75 7.63
C GLN A 623 -33.05 -0.68 7.64
N PRO A 624 -33.33 0.54 7.15
CA PRO A 624 -32.40 1.66 7.30
C PRO A 624 -32.28 2.07 8.77
N VAL A 625 -31.16 2.70 9.12
CA VAL A 625 -30.95 3.24 10.47
C VAL A 625 -31.82 4.48 10.66
N ALA A 626 -32.63 4.51 11.72
CA ALA A 626 -33.68 5.53 11.92
C ALA A 626 -33.15 6.96 12.12
N ASP A 627 -31.95 7.12 12.68
CA ASP A 627 -31.26 8.41 12.87
C ASP A 627 -30.27 8.74 11.74
N ALA A 628 -30.30 7.98 10.65
CA ALA A 628 -29.35 8.07 9.54
C ALA A 628 -27.87 7.94 9.98
N ALA A 629 -27.61 7.34 11.14
CA ALA A 629 -26.26 7.05 11.60
C ALA A 629 -25.55 6.07 10.66
N ALA A 630 -24.25 6.25 10.49
CA ALA A 630 -23.43 5.22 9.87
C ALA A 630 -23.34 4.00 10.80
N VAL A 631 -23.26 2.81 10.23
CA VAL A 631 -23.14 1.55 10.99
C VAL A 631 -21.70 1.05 10.91
N ILE A 632 -21.14 0.69 12.05
CA ILE A 632 -19.87 -0.02 12.14
C ILE A 632 -20.05 -1.34 12.89
N ALA A 633 -19.22 -2.32 12.56
CA ALA A 633 -19.13 -3.59 13.28
C ALA A 633 -17.97 -3.58 14.29
N THR A 634 -16.86 -2.96 13.89
CA THR A 634 -15.61 -2.86 14.65
C THR A 634 -15.06 -1.44 14.54
N PHE A 635 -14.03 -1.13 15.32
CA PHE A 635 -13.30 0.16 15.25
C PHE A 635 -12.09 0.10 14.32
N GLU A 636 -12.02 -0.91 13.44
CA GLU A 636 -10.91 -1.06 12.50
C GLU A 636 -11.11 -0.21 11.26
N THR A 637 -10.06 0.51 10.86
CA THR A 637 -9.95 1.18 9.55
C THR A 637 -9.06 0.37 8.62
N THR A 638 -9.25 0.54 7.31
CA THR A 638 -8.45 -0.13 6.29
C THR A 638 -7.08 0.57 6.18
N PRO A 639 -5.96 -0.14 6.37
CA PRO A 639 -4.62 0.46 6.28
C PRO A 639 -4.22 0.86 4.85
N ARG A 640 -5.03 0.48 3.85
CA ARG A 640 -4.73 0.63 2.42
C ARG A 640 -5.88 1.37 1.71
N PRO A 641 -5.60 2.38 0.88
CA PRO A 641 -6.59 2.90 -0.07
C PRO A 641 -7.09 1.75 -0.97
N GLY A 642 -8.38 1.71 -1.30
CA GLY A 642 -9.02 0.60 -2.01
C GLY A 642 -8.19 0.03 -3.19
N ALA A 643 -8.11 -1.31 -3.26
CA ALA A 643 -7.21 -2.08 -4.14
C ALA A 643 -7.35 -1.78 -5.65
N ARG A 644 -8.46 -1.17 -6.08
CA ARG A 644 -8.72 -0.79 -7.49
C ARG A 644 -7.90 0.40 -7.98
N SER A 645 -7.11 1.03 -7.10
CA SER A 645 -6.68 2.42 -7.30
C SER A 645 -5.20 2.60 -7.73
N GLY A 646 -4.49 1.51 -8.02
CA GLY A 646 -3.07 1.51 -8.39
C GLY A 646 -2.15 1.82 -7.21
N GLN A 647 -0.84 1.74 -7.42
CA GLN A 647 0.17 2.01 -6.39
C GLN A 647 0.23 3.51 -6.08
N ARG A 648 0.16 3.88 -4.80
CA ARG A 648 0.04 5.28 -4.36
C ARG A 648 1.02 5.61 -3.25
N LEU A 649 1.33 6.89 -3.11
CA LEU A 649 2.03 7.40 -1.93
C LEU A 649 1.03 7.57 -0.78
N SER A 650 1.50 7.40 0.46
CA SER A 650 0.66 7.56 1.65
C SER A 650 0.13 9.00 1.81
N ASN A 651 0.92 10.00 1.39
CA ASN A 651 0.72 11.43 1.65
C ASN A 651 0.63 11.79 3.15
N THR A 652 1.05 10.90 4.04
CA THR A 652 1.09 11.13 5.49
C THR A 652 2.23 12.08 5.89
N HIS A 653 2.09 12.72 7.05
CA HIS A 653 3.09 13.63 7.61
C HIS A 653 3.98 12.99 8.69
N SER A 654 3.49 11.94 9.34
CA SER A 654 4.18 11.22 10.41
C SER A 654 4.00 9.70 10.23
N LEU A 655 4.92 8.93 10.79
CA LEU A 655 4.75 7.49 10.90
C LEU A 655 3.58 7.12 11.84
N GLU A 656 3.16 8.02 12.72
CA GLU A 656 2.01 7.86 13.63
C GLU A 656 0.70 7.67 12.86
N GLU A 657 0.56 8.36 11.73
CA GLU A 657 -0.61 8.30 10.85
C GLU A 657 -0.71 6.98 10.07
N LEU A 658 0.31 6.12 10.14
CA LEU A 658 0.32 4.81 9.52
C LEU A 658 0.03 3.70 10.53
N GLN A 659 -0.83 2.77 10.16
CA GLN A 659 -0.99 1.49 10.88
C GLN A 659 0.20 0.57 10.60
N ILE A 660 1.38 0.88 11.14
CA ILE A 660 2.65 0.20 10.81
C ILE A 660 2.54 -1.32 10.94
N GLY A 661 1.86 -1.83 11.98
CA GLY A 661 1.68 -3.27 12.21
C GLY A 661 0.86 -3.99 11.14
N ALA A 662 0.06 -3.26 10.35
CA ALA A 662 -0.78 -3.79 9.28
C ALA A 662 -0.17 -3.65 7.88
N LEU A 663 0.95 -2.93 7.75
CA LEU A 663 1.65 -2.70 6.49
C LEU A 663 2.51 -3.91 6.09
N ARG A 664 2.50 -4.24 4.81
CA ARG A 664 3.31 -5.31 4.26
C ARG A 664 4.75 -4.86 4.10
N LYS A 665 5.67 -5.78 4.38
CA LYS A 665 7.12 -5.56 4.25
C LYS A 665 7.62 -5.84 2.83
N ASN A 666 6.85 -6.62 2.06
CA ASN A 666 7.08 -6.99 0.66
C ASN A 666 8.57 -7.29 0.33
N ARG A 667 9.15 -8.29 1.01
CA ARG A 667 10.58 -8.62 0.84
C ARG A 667 10.96 -8.94 -0.61
N GLN A 668 10.03 -9.53 -1.37
CA GLN A 668 10.23 -9.87 -2.77
C GLN A 668 10.52 -8.65 -3.66
N ALA A 669 10.05 -7.45 -3.29
CA ALA A 669 10.36 -6.23 -4.04
C ALA A 669 11.87 -5.99 -4.21
N ARG A 670 12.71 -6.43 -3.25
CA ARG A 670 14.17 -6.30 -3.36
C ARG A 670 14.80 -7.12 -4.49
N ARG A 671 14.19 -8.25 -4.85
CA ARG A 671 14.66 -9.09 -5.98
C ARG A 671 14.25 -8.51 -7.32
N TRP A 672 13.26 -7.63 -7.31
CA TRP A 672 12.79 -6.88 -8.47
C TRP A 672 13.45 -5.50 -8.59
N ALA A 673 14.61 -5.34 -7.94
CA ALA A 673 15.37 -4.12 -7.99
C ALA A 673 15.81 -3.78 -9.42
N VAL A 674 15.70 -2.50 -9.78
CA VAL A 674 16.30 -1.97 -11.00
C VAL A 674 17.73 -1.52 -10.69
N HIS A 675 18.67 -1.88 -11.55
CA HIS A 675 20.04 -1.36 -11.50
C HIS A 675 20.28 -0.48 -12.73
N LEU A 676 20.38 0.82 -12.51
CA LEU A 676 20.66 1.78 -13.57
C LEU A 676 22.15 1.78 -13.91
N THR A 677 22.45 2.10 -15.16
CA THR A 677 23.76 2.58 -15.58
C THR A 677 23.95 4.03 -15.16
N GLU A 678 25.18 4.51 -15.23
CA GLU A 678 25.49 5.92 -14.97
C GLU A 678 24.77 6.83 -15.98
N GLN A 679 24.74 6.46 -17.26
CA GLN A 679 24.05 7.20 -18.31
C GLN A 679 22.52 7.28 -18.06
N GLU A 680 21.88 6.16 -17.71
CA GLU A 680 20.45 6.16 -17.36
C GLU A 680 20.18 7.04 -16.13
N SER A 681 21.09 7.03 -15.14
CA SER A 681 20.97 7.86 -13.94
C SER A 681 21.07 9.35 -14.26
N LEU A 682 22.07 9.74 -15.06
CA LEU A 682 22.26 11.14 -15.49
C LEU A 682 21.09 11.62 -16.36
N SER A 683 20.56 10.78 -17.25
CA SER A 683 19.39 11.13 -18.06
C SER A 683 18.15 11.48 -17.22
N ILE A 684 17.92 10.76 -16.11
CA ILE A 684 16.84 11.08 -15.16
C ILE A 684 17.09 12.44 -14.50
N VAL A 685 18.33 12.70 -14.06
CA VAL A 685 18.72 13.99 -13.47
C VAL A 685 18.51 15.14 -14.45
N ASP A 686 18.97 14.99 -15.69
CA ASP A 686 18.81 15.98 -16.76
C ASP A 686 17.34 16.28 -17.01
N SER A 687 16.46 15.27 -17.00
CA SER A 687 15.03 15.48 -17.18
C SER A 687 14.43 16.34 -16.05
N VAL A 688 14.79 16.06 -14.79
CA VAL A 688 14.34 16.83 -13.62
C VAL A 688 14.87 18.27 -13.67
N VAL A 689 16.16 18.46 -13.99
CA VAL A 689 16.80 19.78 -14.10
C VAL A 689 16.19 20.59 -15.24
N ALA A 690 15.99 19.98 -16.41
CA ALA A 690 15.38 20.65 -17.55
C ALA A 690 13.92 21.06 -17.26
N ASP A 691 13.18 20.24 -16.52
CA ASP A 691 11.83 20.60 -16.08
C ASP A 691 11.83 21.77 -15.08
N ALA A 692 12.76 21.76 -14.12
CA ALA A 692 12.97 22.88 -13.19
C ALA A 692 13.26 24.18 -13.95
N ASP A 693 14.20 24.17 -14.89
CA ASP A 693 14.58 25.34 -15.68
C ASP A 693 13.43 25.87 -16.54
N ARG A 694 12.67 24.98 -17.20
CA ARG A 694 11.49 25.38 -17.98
C ARG A 694 10.43 26.07 -17.11
N ALA A 695 10.22 25.61 -15.89
CA ALA A 695 9.24 26.21 -14.99
C ALA A 695 9.72 27.49 -14.32
N ALA A 696 11.01 27.55 -13.98
CA ALA A 696 11.66 28.78 -13.54
C ALA A 696 11.50 29.87 -14.60
N ALA A 697 11.79 29.57 -15.86
CA ALA A 697 11.66 30.51 -16.97
C ALA A 697 10.20 30.99 -17.17
N ARG A 698 9.20 30.11 -17.02
CA ARG A 698 7.79 30.52 -17.04
C ARG A 698 7.45 31.47 -15.88
N THR A 699 7.92 31.14 -14.68
CA THR A 699 7.66 31.94 -13.46
C THR A 699 8.33 33.31 -13.55
N GLY A 700 9.60 33.35 -13.93
CA GLY A 700 10.38 34.57 -14.14
C GLY A 700 9.75 35.47 -15.22
N ARG A 701 9.44 34.93 -16.41
CA ARG A 701 8.76 35.71 -17.46
C ARG A 701 7.42 36.27 -17.01
N SER A 702 6.63 35.49 -16.25
CA SER A 702 5.37 35.97 -15.71
C SER A 702 5.55 37.10 -14.70
N ALA A 703 6.62 37.09 -13.90
CA ALA A 703 6.92 38.17 -12.98
C ALA A 703 7.41 39.41 -13.73
N VAL A 704 8.38 39.25 -14.64
CA VAL A 704 8.89 40.34 -15.50
C VAL A 704 7.76 41.04 -16.25
N ALA A 705 6.89 40.28 -16.92
CA ALA A 705 5.77 40.85 -17.66
C ALA A 705 4.74 41.55 -16.76
N LYS A 706 4.50 41.03 -15.54
CA LYS A 706 3.51 41.59 -14.62
C LYS A 706 3.97 42.92 -14.01
N PHE A 707 5.26 43.05 -13.72
CA PHE A 707 5.81 44.21 -13.00
C PHE A 707 6.62 45.14 -13.90
N GLY A 708 6.76 44.83 -15.20
CA GLY A 708 7.48 45.67 -16.16
C GLY A 708 8.97 45.74 -15.89
N ILE A 709 9.61 44.63 -15.52
CA ILE A 709 11.02 44.62 -15.11
C ILE A 709 11.94 44.75 -16.32
N ASP A 710 12.79 45.77 -16.31
CA ASP A 710 13.93 46.00 -17.19
C ASP A 710 15.20 46.44 -16.42
N GLU A 711 16.28 46.80 -17.12
CA GLU A 711 17.54 47.23 -16.53
C GLU A 711 17.48 48.56 -15.75
N ARG A 712 16.40 49.34 -15.91
CA ARG A 712 16.16 50.63 -15.23
C ARG A 712 15.09 50.54 -14.15
N SER A 713 14.66 49.34 -13.79
CA SER A 713 13.63 49.12 -12.77
C SER A 713 14.05 49.68 -11.42
N GLU A 714 13.13 50.38 -10.75
CA GLU A 714 13.37 50.86 -9.40
C GLU A 714 13.40 49.69 -8.40
N PRO A 715 14.18 49.77 -7.30
CA PRO A 715 14.29 48.70 -6.31
C PRO A 715 12.94 48.19 -5.79
N GLU A 716 11.96 49.08 -5.62
CA GLU A 716 10.61 48.74 -5.16
C GLU A 716 9.84 47.85 -6.17
N GLN A 717 10.03 48.08 -7.47
CA GLN A 717 9.43 47.23 -8.51
C GLN A 717 10.06 45.83 -8.50
N VAL A 718 11.39 45.76 -8.35
CA VAL A 718 12.14 44.51 -8.22
C VAL A 718 11.69 43.73 -6.99
N LEU A 719 11.56 44.39 -5.83
CA LEU A 719 11.08 43.78 -4.58
C LEU A 719 9.65 43.24 -4.72
N ALA A 720 8.73 43.97 -5.35
CA ALA A 720 7.37 43.48 -5.59
C ALA A 720 7.35 42.22 -6.49
N ALA A 721 8.18 42.20 -7.53
CA ALA A 721 8.33 41.06 -8.42
C ALA A 721 8.98 39.85 -7.71
N LEU A 722 9.99 40.07 -6.88
CA LEU A 722 10.60 39.04 -6.04
C LEU A 722 9.58 38.43 -5.08
N HIS A 723 8.75 39.25 -4.41
CA HIS A 723 7.68 38.76 -3.53
C HIS A 723 6.71 37.86 -4.30
N HIS A 724 6.36 38.27 -5.52
CA HIS A 724 5.51 37.47 -6.38
C HIS A 724 6.12 36.09 -6.69
N VAL A 725 7.43 36.03 -6.98
CA VAL A 725 8.15 34.78 -7.26
C VAL A 725 8.21 33.89 -6.02
N PHE A 726 8.73 34.40 -4.89
CA PHE A 726 8.87 33.62 -3.64
C PHE A 726 7.54 33.04 -3.15
N THR A 727 6.43 33.75 -3.36
CA THR A 727 5.10 33.35 -2.88
C THR A 727 4.28 32.56 -3.90
N ARG A 728 4.89 32.07 -4.99
CA ARG A 728 4.23 31.14 -5.93
C ARG A 728 3.92 29.82 -5.23
N LYS A 729 2.77 29.22 -5.56
CA LYS A 729 2.30 27.93 -4.99
C LYS A 729 3.33 26.79 -5.07
N GLN A 730 4.22 26.84 -6.06
CA GLN A 730 5.26 25.84 -6.25
C GLN A 730 6.44 25.96 -5.27
N PHE A 731 6.60 27.09 -4.58
CA PHE A 731 7.68 27.35 -3.62
C PHE A 731 7.14 27.53 -2.20
N ILE A 732 6.00 28.22 -2.04
CA ILE A 732 5.47 28.52 -0.72
C ILE A 732 4.80 27.30 -0.06
N LYS A 733 5.07 27.13 1.23
CA LYS A 733 4.37 26.22 2.14
C LYS A 733 3.58 27.06 3.14
N GLY A 734 2.27 26.79 3.24
CA GLY A 734 1.38 27.54 4.14
C GLY A 734 0.85 28.85 3.54
N SER A 735 0.37 29.75 4.41
CA SER A 735 -0.30 30.98 3.99
C SER A 735 0.70 32.05 3.52
N ARG A 736 0.33 32.78 2.45
CA ARG A 736 1.04 34.01 2.03
C ARG A 736 1.07 35.07 3.13
N ALA A 737 0.13 35.00 4.09
CA ALA A 737 0.06 35.95 5.19
C ALA A 737 1.27 35.89 6.14
N ASN A 738 2.02 34.79 6.11
CA ASN A 738 3.19 34.58 6.96
C ASN A 738 4.45 35.28 6.43
N TYR A 739 4.47 35.70 5.16
CA TYR A 739 5.59 36.39 4.55
C TYR A 739 5.10 37.54 3.68
N GLN A 740 5.02 38.73 4.27
CA GLN A 740 4.43 39.92 3.67
C GLN A 740 5.45 40.69 2.81
N PRO A 741 5.01 41.61 1.93
CA PRO A 741 5.93 42.47 1.18
C PRO A 741 6.90 43.25 2.07
N ALA A 742 6.47 43.67 3.26
CA ALA A 742 7.33 44.33 4.24
C ALA A 742 8.45 43.43 4.79
N ASP A 743 8.18 42.13 4.96
CA ASP A 743 9.20 41.16 5.36
C ASP A 743 10.26 41.01 4.27
N LEU A 744 9.82 40.88 3.01
CA LEU A 744 10.77 40.80 1.90
C LEU A 744 11.60 42.08 1.76
N ARG A 745 11.01 43.27 1.95
CA ARG A 745 11.76 44.52 1.92
C ARG A 745 12.88 44.49 2.97
N ARG A 746 12.56 44.18 4.23
CA ARG A 746 13.55 44.02 5.31
C ARG A 746 14.66 43.04 4.95
N ASP A 747 14.29 41.93 4.32
CA ASP A 747 15.18 40.80 4.07
C ASP A 747 16.08 40.99 2.83
N ALA A 748 15.57 41.62 1.77
CA ALA A 748 16.20 41.62 0.44
C ALA A 748 16.62 43.01 -0.08
N GLU A 749 16.03 44.10 0.42
CA GLU A 749 16.29 45.46 -0.09
C GLU A 749 17.77 45.85 -0.10
N PRO A 750 18.57 45.58 0.95
CA PRO A 750 19.99 45.95 0.94
C PRO A 750 20.76 45.29 -0.22
N PHE A 751 20.45 44.05 -0.57
CA PHE A 751 21.10 43.33 -1.68
C PHE A 751 20.62 43.83 -3.04
N VAL A 752 19.32 44.09 -3.18
CA VAL A 752 18.75 44.65 -4.42
C VAL A 752 19.39 46.00 -4.74
N ARG A 753 19.49 46.90 -3.76
CA ARG A 753 20.12 48.22 -3.94
C ARG A 753 21.61 48.14 -4.29
N ARG A 754 22.33 47.13 -3.78
CA ARG A 754 23.75 46.90 -4.07
C ARG A 754 24.01 46.07 -5.33
N GLY A 755 22.98 45.54 -5.98
CA GLY A 755 23.16 44.63 -7.12
C GLY A 755 23.86 43.32 -6.73
N GLU A 756 23.66 42.85 -5.50
CA GLU A 756 24.28 41.63 -4.96
C GLU A 756 23.28 40.46 -4.93
N PRO A 757 23.74 39.20 -4.93
CA PRO A 757 22.88 38.06 -4.67
C PRO A 757 22.17 38.18 -3.31
N ILE A 758 20.88 37.87 -3.26
CA ILE A 758 20.12 37.89 -2.00
C ILE A 758 20.51 36.66 -1.16
N GLU A 759 20.92 36.88 0.09
CA GLU A 759 21.20 35.78 1.00
C GLU A 759 19.90 35.05 1.38
N VAL A 760 19.89 33.73 1.17
CA VAL A 760 18.82 32.82 1.55
C VAL A 760 19.37 31.85 2.57
N VAL A 761 18.68 31.67 3.70
CA VAL A 761 19.12 30.77 4.77
C VAL A 761 18.11 29.64 4.96
N LEU A 762 18.64 28.41 5.01
CA LEU A 762 17.88 27.20 5.27
C LEU A 762 18.50 26.45 6.44
N LEU A 763 17.69 26.07 7.42
CA LEU A 763 18.10 25.15 8.49
C LEU A 763 17.50 23.77 8.19
N GLY A 764 18.34 22.76 8.01
CA GLY A 764 17.88 21.40 7.72
C GLY A 764 18.96 20.51 7.12
N PHE A 765 18.53 19.41 6.48
CA PHE A 765 19.43 18.38 5.95
C PHE A 765 20.43 17.83 7.01
N PRO A 766 19.98 17.44 8.22
CA PRO A 766 20.87 16.97 9.28
C PRO A 766 21.60 15.67 8.92
N VAL A 767 20.80 14.64 8.61
CA VAL A 767 21.14 13.27 8.19
C VAL A 767 19.84 12.62 7.70
N LYS A 768 19.94 11.53 6.93
CA LYS A 768 18.80 10.70 6.56
C LYS A 768 18.28 9.93 7.78
N GLN A 769 16.96 9.95 8.02
CA GLN A 769 16.35 9.30 9.17
C GLN A 769 16.11 7.80 8.93
N CYS A 770 17.18 7.01 8.86
CA CYS A 770 17.09 5.58 8.46
C CYS A 770 17.23 4.56 9.61
N LEU A 771 17.27 5.03 10.87
CA LEU A 771 17.66 4.19 12.01
C LEU A 771 16.72 2.99 12.24
N ASN A 772 15.42 3.17 12.00
CA ASN A 772 14.39 2.13 12.09
C ASN A 772 14.06 1.46 10.74
N ARG A 773 14.65 1.89 9.62
CA ARG A 773 14.32 1.44 8.24
C ARG A 773 12.86 1.61 7.80
N LEU A 774 11.96 2.08 8.66
CA LEU A 774 10.57 2.39 8.33
C LEU A 774 10.47 3.69 7.54
N LYS A 775 11.26 4.70 7.95
CA LYS A 775 11.27 6.03 7.31
C LYS A 775 12.05 6.04 6.00
N ALA A 776 13.32 5.66 6.05
CA ALA A 776 14.24 5.77 4.92
C ALA A 776 15.01 4.48 4.60
N GLY A 777 15.23 4.23 3.31
CA GLY A 777 15.94 3.06 2.78
C GLY A 777 17.45 3.03 3.04
N GLY A 778 18.09 4.14 3.45
CA GLY A 778 19.53 4.22 3.73
C GLY A 778 19.97 5.52 4.40
N PRO A 779 21.23 5.63 4.87
CA PRO A 779 21.71 6.80 5.62
C PRO A 779 22.15 8.00 4.77
N LEU A 780 22.37 7.82 3.47
CA LEU A 780 22.85 8.89 2.58
C LEU A 780 21.68 9.64 1.91
N PRO A 781 21.88 10.90 1.50
CA PRO A 781 20.95 11.62 0.62
C PRO A 781 20.60 10.78 -0.60
N ASP A 782 19.32 10.69 -0.92
CA ASP A 782 18.81 9.94 -2.05
C ASP A 782 18.15 10.90 -3.06
N PHE A 783 17.34 10.38 -3.98
CA PHE A 783 16.71 11.20 -5.02
C PHE A 783 15.76 12.28 -4.47
N ALA A 784 15.25 12.15 -3.23
CA ALA A 784 14.46 13.20 -2.61
C ALA A 784 15.31 14.46 -2.35
N GLU A 785 16.52 14.30 -1.82
CA GLU A 785 17.45 15.42 -1.62
C GLU A 785 17.89 16.03 -2.95
N LEU A 786 18.13 15.22 -3.99
CA LEU A 786 18.44 15.73 -5.33
C LEU A 786 17.27 16.58 -5.87
N GLY A 787 16.03 16.10 -5.76
CA GLY A 787 14.84 16.86 -6.14
C GLY A 787 14.68 18.16 -5.35
N ALA A 788 15.06 18.16 -4.07
CA ALA A 788 15.10 19.36 -3.25
C ALA A 788 16.14 20.37 -3.75
N MET A 789 17.32 19.93 -4.18
CA MET A 789 18.34 20.81 -4.77
C MET A 789 17.87 21.35 -6.13
N ALA A 790 17.23 20.52 -6.96
CA ALA A 790 16.61 20.97 -8.21
C ALA A 790 15.51 22.01 -7.98
N ARG A 791 14.77 21.94 -6.86
CA ARG A 791 13.81 22.98 -6.47
C ARG A 791 14.49 24.31 -6.13
N LEU A 792 15.64 24.28 -5.45
CA LEU A 792 16.42 25.48 -5.17
C LEU A 792 16.96 26.10 -6.46
N ARG A 793 17.39 25.27 -7.42
CA ARG A 793 17.72 25.72 -8.78
C ARG A 793 16.52 26.38 -9.47
N GLU A 794 15.33 25.78 -9.40
CA GLU A 794 14.10 26.36 -9.97
C GLU A 794 13.84 27.76 -9.39
N LEU A 795 14.02 27.94 -8.09
CA LEU A 795 13.87 29.24 -7.42
C LEU A 795 14.96 30.23 -7.84
N GLN A 796 16.22 29.80 -7.86
CA GLN A 796 17.37 30.60 -8.30
C GLN A 796 17.13 31.19 -9.68
N GLN A 797 16.79 30.34 -10.66
CA GLN A 797 16.59 30.76 -12.05
C GLN A 797 15.36 31.66 -12.20
N ALA A 798 14.29 31.41 -11.42
CA ALA A 798 13.11 32.28 -11.45
C ALA A 798 13.41 33.67 -10.88
N VAL A 799 14.23 33.75 -9.83
CA VAL A 799 14.67 35.03 -9.24
C VAL A 799 15.65 35.75 -10.16
N SER A 800 16.60 35.05 -10.78
CA SER A 800 17.58 35.65 -11.69
C SER A 800 16.95 36.35 -12.91
N ALA A 801 15.72 35.97 -13.29
CA ALA A 801 14.96 36.66 -14.33
C ALA A 801 14.47 38.07 -13.91
N VAL A 802 14.34 38.32 -12.62
CA VAL A 802 13.85 39.59 -12.04
C VAL A 802 14.98 40.39 -11.40
N HIS A 803 15.93 39.71 -10.76
CA HIS A 803 17.12 40.27 -10.11
C HIS A 803 18.33 39.49 -10.59
N ARG A 804 19.03 39.99 -11.61
CA ARG A 804 20.11 39.28 -12.33
C ARG A 804 21.18 38.63 -11.42
N PRO A 805 21.62 39.24 -10.30
CA PRO A 805 22.54 38.60 -9.37
C PRO A 805 22.01 37.31 -8.74
N GLY A 806 20.69 37.12 -8.67
CA GLY A 806 20.06 35.90 -8.17
C GLY A 806 20.10 35.78 -6.64
N LEU A 807 20.22 34.54 -6.16
CA LEU A 807 20.31 34.18 -4.75
C LEU A 807 21.68 33.56 -4.43
N HIS A 808 22.00 33.57 -3.14
CA HIS A 808 23.03 32.74 -2.53
C HIS A 808 22.42 31.93 -1.38
N PHE A 809 22.45 30.61 -1.48
CA PHE A 809 21.85 29.70 -0.49
C PHE A 809 22.86 29.31 0.58
N ASN A 810 22.51 29.54 1.84
CA ASN A 810 23.24 29.05 3.01
C ASN A 810 22.44 27.89 3.63
N ILE A 811 22.86 26.65 3.36
CA ILE A 811 22.29 25.44 3.95
C ILE A 811 23.05 25.14 5.25
N LEU A 812 22.41 25.48 6.37
CA LEU A 812 22.91 25.24 7.72
C LEU A 812 22.44 23.86 8.18
N THR A 813 23.37 22.91 8.22
CA THR A 813 23.11 21.55 8.68
C THR A 813 23.17 21.47 10.20
N ASP A 814 22.19 20.79 10.80
CA ASP A 814 22.00 20.66 12.26
C ASP A 814 22.27 19.23 12.75
N GLY A 815 23.02 18.45 11.96
CA GLY A 815 23.25 17.01 12.16
C GLY A 815 23.75 16.63 13.55
N ARG A 816 24.59 17.49 14.16
CA ARG A 816 25.18 17.33 15.50
C ARG A 816 24.67 18.30 16.55
N HIS A 817 23.98 19.35 16.12
CA HIS A 817 23.64 20.51 16.95
C HIS A 817 22.59 20.12 18.01
N PHE A 818 21.43 19.65 17.58
CA PHE A 818 20.37 19.19 18.50
C PHE A 818 20.63 17.80 19.10
N ARG A 819 21.46 16.97 18.44
CA ARG A 819 21.71 15.57 18.84
C ARG A 819 23.16 15.20 18.60
N SER A 820 23.81 14.60 19.59
CA SER A 820 25.13 13.99 19.38
C SER A 820 25.05 12.85 18.37
N ARG A 821 25.77 12.98 17.26
CA ARG A 821 25.93 11.97 16.22
C ARG A 821 27.40 11.80 15.83
N PRO A 822 27.82 10.61 15.41
CA PRO A 822 29.17 10.39 14.88
C PRO A 822 29.47 11.30 13.68
N HIS A 823 30.68 11.88 13.65
CA HIS A 823 31.17 12.72 12.55
C HIS A 823 31.05 12.03 11.20
N ALA A 824 31.48 10.77 11.10
CA ALA A 824 31.44 10.00 9.86
C ALA A 824 30.06 9.96 9.18
N ILE A 825 28.96 9.98 9.94
CA ILE A 825 27.61 9.96 9.38
C ILE A 825 27.24 11.34 8.83
N THR A 826 27.48 12.41 9.59
CA THR A 826 27.16 13.77 9.17
C THR A 826 28.04 14.21 8.01
N ASP A 827 29.32 13.85 8.04
CA ASP A 827 30.29 14.23 7.01
C ASP A 827 29.99 13.51 5.69
N ALA A 828 29.63 12.22 5.73
CA ALA A 828 29.20 11.47 4.54
C ALA A 828 27.91 12.02 3.95
N TYR A 829 26.95 12.40 4.80
CA TYR A 829 25.68 13.00 4.35
C TYR A 829 25.91 14.37 3.69
N GLN A 830 26.69 15.25 4.33
CA GLN A 830 27.03 16.57 3.77
C GLN A 830 27.82 16.46 2.47
N LYS A 831 28.80 15.54 2.39
CA LYS A 831 29.56 15.29 1.16
C LYS A 831 28.63 14.96 0.00
N LYS A 832 27.73 13.99 0.20
CA LYS A 832 26.77 13.58 -0.83
C LYS A 832 25.78 14.70 -1.19
N LEU A 833 25.39 15.52 -0.22
CA LEU A 833 24.54 16.68 -0.48
C LEU A 833 25.24 17.71 -1.38
N ARG A 834 26.53 18.02 -1.12
CA ARG A 834 27.33 18.90 -1.99
C ARG A 834 27.45 18.33 -3.41
N GLU A 835 27.67 17.03 -3.55
CA GLU A 835 27.68 16.38 -4.86
C GLU A 835 26.35 16.58 -5.62
N TYR A 836 25.19 16.57 -4.93
CA TYR A 836 23.90 16.87 -5.56
C TYR A 836 23.68 18.35 -5.87
N VAL A 837 24.21 19.25 -5.05
CA VAL A 837 24.23 20.70 -5.34
C VAL A 837 25.01 20.98 -6.63
N ASP A 838 26.17 20.34 -6.79
CA ASP A 838 27.00 20.45 -7.99
C ASP A 838 26.30 19.83 -9.20
N LEU A 839 25.70 18.66 -9.02
CA LEU A 839 25.02 17.92 -10.09
C LEU A 839 23.80 18.67 -10.64
N VAL A 840 23.08 19.44 -9.83
CA VAL A 840 22.00 20.32 -10.31
C VAL A 840 22.53 21.70 -10.75
N GLY A 841 23.83 21.95 -10.70
CA GLY A 841 24.47 23.16 -11.23
C GLY A 841 24.17 24.44 -10.43
N ILE A 842 24.15 24.36 -9.10
CA ILE A 842 24.06 25.54 -8.20
C ILE A 842 25.19 25.58 -7.15
N GLY A 843 26.28 24.86 -7.38
CA GLY A 843 27.45 24.77 -6.49
C GLY A 843 28.11 26.12 -6.21
N ASP A 844 28.23 26.97 -7.22
CA ASP A 844 28.77 28.33 -7.10
C ASP A 844 27.87 29.28 -6.28
N ARG A 845 26.61 28.88 -6.03
CA ARG A 845 25.59 29.68 -5.33
C ARG A 845 25.17 29.11 -4.00
N THR A 846 25.80 28.04 -3.52
CA THR A 846 25.32 27.31 -2.34
C THR A 846 26.46 26.95 -1.40
N SER A 847 26.34 27.33 -0.13
CA SER A 847 27.17 26.83 0.97
C SER A 847 26.42 25.74 1.75
N VAL A 848 27.14 24.68 2.14
CA VAL A 848 26.63 23.58 2.98
C VAL A 848 27.58 23.40 4.16
N GLU A 849 27.18 23.94 5.30
CA GLU A 849 28.02 24.08 6.49
C GLU A 849 27.28 23.67 7.76
N GLU A 850 27.99 23.40 8.84
CA GLU A 850 27.35 23.14 10.14
C GLU A 850 26.97 24.45 10.82
N ILE A 851 25.77 24.49 11.41
CA ILE A 851 25.24 25.71 12.01
C ILE A 851 26.18 26.32 13.06
N ASP A 852 26.82 25.49 13.89
CA ASP A 852 27.73 25.98 14.95
C ASP A 852 29.00 26.63 14.39
N ALA A 853 29.52 26.11 13.27
CA ALA A 853 30.71 26.68 12.62
C ALA A 853 30.38 28.06 12.03
N VAL A 854 29.22 28.19 11.39
CA VAL A 854 28.74 29.47 10.84
C VAL A 854 28.42 30.46 11.97
N ALA A 855 27.84 29.98 13.08
CA ALA A 855 27.53 30.81 14.24
C ALA A 855 28.81 31.39 14.88
N GLU A 856 29.84 30.57 15.08
CA GLU A 856 31.13 31.02 15.62
C GLU A 856 31.77 32.08 14.72
N GLN A 857 31.75 31.87 13.40
CA GLN A 857 32.28 32.82 12.43
C GLN A 857 31.50 34.13 12.38
N ARG A 858 30.17 34.09 12.28
CA ARG A 858 29.35 35.28 12.01
C ARG A 858 28.93 36.04 13.26
N LEU A 859 28.85 35.38 14.42
CA LEU A 859 28.58 36.07 15.69
C LEU A 859 29.86 36.63 16.33
N GLY A 860 31.05 36.20 15.86
CA GLY A 860 32.33 36.70 16.35
C GLY A 860 32.57 36.35 17.81
N LEU A 861 32.16 35.14 18.23
CA LEU A 861 32.25 34.65 19.60
C LEU A 861 33.24 33.47 19.67
N PRO A 862 34.55 33.72 19.81
CA PRO A 862 35.54 32.65 19.97
C PRO A 862 35.19 31.76 21.17
N GLY A 863 35.14 30.44 20.96
CA GLY A 863 34.79 29.50 22.03
C GLY A 863 33.29 29.31 22.27
N LEU A 864 32.43 29.87 21.39
CA LEU A 864 30.98 29.69 21.39
C LEU A 864 30.59 28.22 21.64
N LYS A 865 31.26 27.29 20.95
CA LYS A 865 30.95 25.85 21.04
C LYS A 865 31.10 25.28 22.46
N ALA A 866 32.13 25.68 23.20
CA ALA A 866 32.36 25.19 24.56
C ALA A 866 31.36 25.80 25.55
N GLU A 867 31.08 27.10 25.41
CA GLU A 867 30.11 27.79 26.24
C GLU A 867 28.68 27.30 25.98
N HIS A 868 28.30 27.13 24.70
CA HIS A 868 27.03 26.55 24.26
C HIS A 868 26.82 25.18 24.88
N ALA A 869 27.79 24.27 24.77
CA ALA A 869 27.72 22.95 25.37
C ALA A 869 27.51 22.99 26.90
N SER A 870 28.18 23.91 27.60
CA SER A 870 28.03 24.10 29.04
C SER A 870 26.63 24.59 29.43
N ARG A 871 26.09 25.59 28.71
CA ARG A 871 24.74 26.10 28.96
C ARG A 871 23.65 25.09 28.62
N VAL A 872 23.81 24.34 27.51
CA VAL A 872 22.90 23.23 27.16
C VAL A 872 22.91 22.18 28.28
N ALA A 873 24.08 21.82 28.81
CA ALA A 873 24.16 20.89 29.94
C ALA A 873 23.45 21.41 31.19
N ARG A 874 23.53 22.72 31.48
CA ARG A 874 22.79 23.37 32.57
C ARG A 874 21.27 23.28 32.37
N TYR A 875 20.74 23.75 31.24
CA TYR A 875 19.29 23.70 30.99
C TYR A 875 18.74 22.28 30.93
N ARG A 876 19.50 21.34 30.37
CA ARG A 876 19.11 19.93 30.38
C ARG A 876 19.00 19.38 31.81
N ARG A 877 19.92 19.74 32.72
CA ARG A 877 19.83 19.36 34.13
C ARG A 877 18.60 19.95 34.80
N LEU A 878 18.32 21.24 34.55
CA LEU A 878 17.14 21.92 35.09
C LEU A 878 15.84 21.22 34.65
N LEU A 879 15.70 20.90 33.37
CA LEU A 879 14.53 20.15 32.86
C LEU A 879 14.44 18.74 33.46
N ALA A 880 15.55 18.02 33.51
CA ALA A 880 15.57 16.67 34.06
C ALA A 880 15.19 16.63 35.56
N GLU A 881 15.58 17.66 36.32
CA GLU A 881 15.18 17.81 37.72
C GLU A 881 13.71 18.19 37.86
N SER A 882 13.24 19.16 37.06
CA SER A 882 11.84 19.61 37.07
C SER A 882 10.86 18.50 36.67
N LEU A 883 11.29 17.58 35.83
CA LEU A 883 10.49 16.47 35.32
C LEU A 883 10.83 15.11 35.95
N ARG A 884 11.58 15.09 37.07
CA ARG A 884 12.06 13.87 37.72
C ARG A 884 10.94 12.92 38.16
N SER A 885 9.76 13.47 38.49
CA SER A 885 8.60 12.70 38.95
C SER A 885 7.82 12.00 37.84
N PHE A 886 8.19 12.22 36.56
CA PHE A 886 7.48 11.63 35.42
C PHE A 886 8.29 10.48 34.81
N ASP A 887 7.64 9.33 34.59
CA ASP A 887 8.15 8.27 33.74
C ASP A 887 7.29 8.16 32.46
N ILE A 888 7.93 8.37 31.31
CA ILE A 888 7.29 8.24 30.00
C ILE A 888 6.86 6.81 29.69
N THR A 889 7.29 5.82 30.47
CA THR A 889 6.99 4.39 30.27
C THR A 889 5.89 3.84 31.19
N ASP A 890 5.33 4.66 32.08
CA ASP A 890 4.19 4.23 32.91
C ASP A 890 2.88 4.31 32.13
N ASN A 891 2.51 5.53 31.70
CA ASN A 891 1.43 5.79 30.76
C ASN A 891 1.88 6.91 29.81
N PRO A 892 2.41 6.59 28.61
CA PRO A 892 3.14 7.57 27.81
C PRO A 892 2.32 8.82 27.44
N LEU A 893 1.07 8.66 27.03
CA LEU A 893 0.22 9.77 26.58
C LEU A 893 -0.25 10.64 27.74
N ARG A 894 -0.67 10.02 28.85
CA ARG A 894 -1.02 10.74 30.08
C ARG A 894 0.18 11.50 30.64
N THR A 895 1.34 10.86 30.67
CA THR A 895 2.59 11.50 31.09
C THR A 895 2.87 12.72 30.21
N LEU A 896 2.69 12.64 28.89
CA LEU A 896 2.87 13.77 27.99
C LEU A 896 1.90 14.94 28.27
N GLU A 897 0.65 14.65 28.59
CA GLU A 897 -0.33 15.69 28.96
C GLU A 897 0.04 16.37 30.28
N LEU A 898 0.37 15.59 31.31
CA LEU A 898 0.80 16.14 32.61
C LEU A 898 2.09 16.95 32.49
N VAL A 899 3.03 16.49 31.67
CA VAL A 899 4.26 17.22 31.38
C VAL A 899 3.97 18.50 30.62
N HIS A 900 3.06 18.50 29.64
CA HIS A 900 2.68 19.71 28.93
C HIS A 900 2.12 20.79 29.88
N LEU A 901 1.24 20.40 30.81
CA LEU A 901 0.72 21.29 31.85
C LEU A 901 1.85 21.80 32.76
N ARG A 902 2.72 20.89 33.22
CA ARG A 902 3.84 21.25 34.09
C ARG A 902 4.84 22.19 33.41
N THR A 903 5.15 21.95 32.14
CA THR A 903 6.13 22.75 31.40
C THR A 903 5.58 24.12 31.01
N ALA A 904 4.26 24.28 30.92
CA ALA A 904 3.62 25.57 30.70
C ALA A 904 3.81 26.55 31.89
N GLU A 905 4.09 26.04 33.09
CA GLU A 905 4.35 26.84 34.29
C GLU A 905 5.82 27.26 34.45
N MET A 906 6.73 26.77 33.59
CA MET A 906 8.17 27.01 33.72
C MET A 906 8.56 28.38 33.18
N GLY A 907 9.15 29.23 34.03
CA GLY A 907 9.58 30.59 33.68
C GLY A 907 10.99 30.69 33.11
N GLU A 908 11.82 29.64 33.27
CA GLU A 908 13.23 29.63 32.84
C GLU A 908 13.41 29.38 31.33
N PHE A 909 12.34 29.02 30.64
CA PHE A 909 12.34 28.77 29.20
C PHE A 909 11.43 29.76 28.50
N ALA A 910 11.80 30.16 27.28
CA ALA A 910 10.90 30.94 26.45
C ALA A 910 9.61 30.13 26.15
N PRO A 911 8.41 30.71 26.27
CA PRO A 911 7.14 29.97 26.08
C PRO A 911 7.05 29.24 24.74
N HIS A 912 7.60 29.84 23.68
CA HIS A 912 7.60 29.26 22.34
C HIS A 912 8.62 28.11 22.15
N VAL A 913 9.58 27.94 23.07
CA VAL A 913 10.50 26.79 23.11
C VAL A 913 9.84 25.67 23.88
N ILE A 914 9.48 25.92 25.14
CA ILE A 914 8.99 24.86 26.03
C ILE A 914 7.60 24.35 25.63
N GLY A 915 6.79 25.20 25.02
CA GLY A 915 5.47 24.82 24.48
C GLY A 915 5.52 23.75 23.39
N LEU A 916 6.69 23.48 22.79
CA LEU A 916 6.88 22.48 21.74
C LEU A 916 7.32 21.10 22.26
N PHE A 917 7.36 20.90 23.57
CA PHE A 917 7.88 19.67 24.18
C PHE A 917 7.16 18.42 23.64
N ARG A 918 5.81 18.44 23.64
CA ARG A 918 4.98 17.30 23.22
C ARG A 918 5.23 16.97 21.75
N GLU A 919 5.14 17.96 20.87
CA GLU A 919 5.29 17.80 19.43
C GLU A 919 6.68 17.27 19.06
N ILE A 920 7.73 17.77 19.73
CA ILE A 920 9.09 17.33 19.45
C ILE A 920 9.32 15.91 19.97
N LEU A 921 8.79 15.55 21.15
CA LEU A 921 8.90 14.17 21.64
C LEU A 921 8.23 13.18 20.70
N MET A 922 6.98 13.44 20.30
CA MET A 922 6.22 12.58 19.38
C MET A 922 6.98 12.36 18.06
N SER A 923 7.55 13.43 17.49
CA SER A 923 8.38 13.32 16.29
C SER A 923 9.70 12.55 16.50
N LEU A 924 10.31 12.69 17.69
CA LEU A 924 11.60 12.07 18.01
C LEU A 924 11.50 10.56 18.27
N VAL A 925 10.36 10.06 18.72
CA VAL A 925 10.10 8.62 18.92
C VAL A 925 10.51 7.81 17.68
N TYR A 926 10.18 8.31 16.49
CA TYR A 926 10.50 7.66 15.21
C TYR A 926 11.89 7.94 14.65
N SER A 927 12.73 8.65 15.41
CA SER A 927 14.03 9.14 14.97
C SER A 927 15.16 8.72 15.94
N VAL A 928 14.86 7.97 16.99
CA VAL A 928 15.86 7.42 17.91
C VAL A 928 16.28 5.99 17.51
N PRO A 929 17.53 5.59 17.79
CA PRO A 929 17.97 4.22 17.55
C PRO A 929 17.18 3.20 18.37
N VAL A 930 16.79 2.11 17.73
CA VAL A 930 16.27 0.90 18.39
C VAL A 930 17.38 -0.16 18.37
N VAL A 931 17.62 -0.80 19.51
CA VAL A 931 18.52 -1.96 19.57
C VAL A 931 17.81 -3.13 18.89
N VAL A 932 18.45 -3.70 17.87
CA VAL A 932 17.91 -4.85 17.14
C VAL A 932 18.61 -6.11 17.67
N PRO A 933 17.85 -7.13 18.11
CA PRO A 933 18.43 -8.41 18.51
C PRO A 933 19.27 -9.03 17.38
N ALA A 934 20.32 -9.77 17.75
CA ALA A 934 21.18 -10.43 16.76
C ALA A 934 20.38 -11.48 15.98
N GLY A 935 20.58 -11.51 14.65
CA GLY A 935 19.87 -12.45 13.77
C GLY A 935 18.45 -12.04 13.38
N THR A 936 17.92 -10.91 13.88
CA THR A 936 16.60 -10.40 13.50
C THR A 936 16.71 -9.37 12.37
N ASP A 937 15.82 -9.44 11.38
CA ASP A 937 15.71 -8.39 10.37
C ASP A 937 15.24 -7.07 11.01
N ARG A 938 15.93 -5.99 10.67
CA ARG A 938 15.66 -4.67 11.28
C ARG A 938 14.29 -4.13 10.90
N LEU A 939 13.83 -4.36 9.67
CA LEU A 939 12.52 -3.86 9.23
C LEU A 939 11.41 -4.59 10.00
N GLU A 940 11.52 -5.91 10.17
CA GLU A 940 10.59 -6.70 10.98
C GLU A 940 10.55 -6.25 12.43
N TRP A 941 11.72 -6.16 13.05
CA TRP A 941 11.84 -5.73 14.43
C TRP A 941 11.23 -4.34 14.63
N SER A 942 11.55 -3.40 13.73
CA SER A 942 11.02 -2.05 13.82
C SER A 942 9.50 -2.02 13.60
N THR A 943 8.97 -2.84 12.68
CA THR A 943 7.52 -2.94 12.47
C THR A 943 6.82 -3.40 13.76
N ALA A 944 7.34 -4.43 14.44
CA ALA A 944 6.76 -4.92 15.69
C ALA A 944 6.85 -3.89 16.84
N VAL A 945 8.00 -3.22 16.99
CA VAL A 945 8.20 -2.20 18.03
C VAL A 945 7.31 -0.99 17.80
N TYR A 946 7.26 -0.47 16.57
CA TYR A 946 6.54 0.76 16.23
C TYR A 946 5.08 0.57 15.83
N ALA A 947 4.57 -0.67 15.71
CA ALA A 947 3.15 -0.94 15.45
C ALA A 947 2.26 -0.13 16.40
N ASP A 948 2.63 -0.14 17.70
CA ASP A 948 1.90 0.50 18.79
C ASP A 948 2.88 0.99 19.86
N ILE A 949 3.71 1.97 19.50
CA ILE A 949 4.89 2.39 20.31
C ILE A 949 4.54 2.87 21.72
N TYR A 950 3.34 3.42 21.91
CA TYR A 950 2.86 3.92 23.20
C TYR A 950 2.20 2.82 24.06
N ASN A 951 2.01 1.60 23.54
CA ASN A 951 1.47 0.48 24.31
C ASN A 951 2.57 -0.40 24.87
N VAL A 952 2.94 -0.04 26.08
CA VAL A 952 4.00 -0.70 26.84
C VAL A 952 3.47 -1.85 27.71
N THR A 953 2.14 -2.04 27.77
CA THR A 953 1.48 -3.07 28.61
C THR A 953 0.89 -4.24 27.83
N ASP A 954 0.83 -4.15 26.49
CA ASP A 954 0.29 -5.17 25.59
C ASP A 954 0.88 -6.58 25.84
N GLN A 955 0.06 -7.45 26.41
CA GLN A 955 0.45 -8.83 26.72
C GLN A 955 0.45 -9.75 25.49
N THR A 956 -0.13 -9.32 24.38
CA THR A 956 -0.21 -10.12 23.13
C THR A 956 1.12 -10.13 22.37
N VAL A 957 2.00 -9.16 22.62
CA VAL A 957 3.35 -9.11 22.06
C VAL A 957 4.41 -9.68 23.01
N SER A 958 5.60 -9.96 22.49
CA SER A 958 6.70 -10.49 23.30
C SER A 958 7.22 -9.46 24.32
N ALA A 959 7.80 -9.94 25.41
CA ALA A 959 8.37 -9.07 26.45
C ALA A 959 9.52 -8.20 25.90
N GLU A 960 10.28 -8.72 24.95
CA GLU A 960 11.36 -8.00 24.27
C GLU A 960 10.83 -6.82 23.45
N VAL A 961 9.69 -6.99 22.78
CA VAL A 961 9.04 -5.89 22.04
C VAL A 961 8.57 -4.81 23.01
N ARG A 962 7.91 -5.16 24.11
CA ARG A 962 7.51 -4.19 25.16
C ARG A 962 8.71 -3.45 25.73
N GLN A 963 9.79 -4.16 26.06
CA GLN A 963 11.02 -3.54 26.56
C GLN A 963 11.66 -2.59 25.54
N ALA A 964 11.62 -2.96 24.25
CA ALA A 964 12.11 -2.10 23.18
C ALA A 964 11.25 -0.83 23.01
N ARG A 965 9.93 -0.92 23.15
CA ARG A 965 9.02 0.26 23.19
C ARG A 965 9.42 1.20 24.33
N CYS A 966 9.57 0.68 25.54
CA CYS A 966 10.05 1.46 26.69
C CYS A 966 11.42 2.11 26.44
N ALA A 967 12.36 1.38 25.84
CA ALA A 967 13.69 1.90 25.53
C ALA A 967 13.65 3.05 24.50
N VAL A 968 12.79 2.95 23.48
CA VAL A 968 12.56 4.01 22.50
C VAL A 968 12.00 5.26 23.18
N LEU A 969 10.94 5.11 23.97
CA LEU A 969 10.31 6.22 24.69
C LEU A 969 11.29 6.94 25.62
N ARG A 970 12.04 6.19 26.44
CA ARG A 970 13.09 6.77 27.31
C ARG A 970 14.17 7.48 26.50
N ARG A 971 14.56 6.95 25.35
CA ARG A 971 15.58 7.59 24.51
C ARG A 971 15.05 8.86 23.84
N ALA A 972 13.79 8.86 23.40
CA ALA A 972 13.11 10.04 22.88
C ALA A 972 12.99 11.12 23.96
N TRP A 973 12.58 10.74 25.18
CA TRP A 973 12.53 11.59 26.36
C TRP A 973 13.86 12.31 26.63
N HIS A 974 14.95 11.56 26.79
CA HIS A 974 16.27 12.18 26.99
C HIS A 974 16.72 13.08 25.83
N THR A 975 16.29 12.74 24.60
CA THR A 975 16.64 13.52 23.41
C THR A 975 15.85 14.82 23.35
N VAL A 976 14.55 14.84 23.72
CA VAL A 976 13.76 16.07 23.74
C VAL A 976 14.27 17.04 24.81
N LEU A 977 14.69 16.57 25.99
CA LEU A 977 15.28 17.44 27.01
C LEU A 977 16.50 18.21 26.48
N ARG A 978 17.37 17.51 25.73
CA ARG A 978 18.50 18.14 25.07
C ARG A 978 18.03 19.11 23.99
N TYR A 979 17.04 18.73 23.19
CA TYR A 979 16.51 19.56 22.12
C TYR A 979 15.98 20.90 22.67
N MET A 980 15.19 20.86 23.74
CA MET A 980 14.65 22.05 24.41
C MET A 980 15.76 22.94 24.97
N ALA A 981 16.74 22.32 25.63
CA ALA A 981 17.91 23.03 26.14
C ALA A 981 18.72 23.70 25.02
N THR A 982 18.93 23.03 23.88
CA THR A 982 19.61 23.61 22.71
C THR A 982 18.83 24.79 22.16
N MET A 983 17.52 24.65 21.92
CA MET A 983 16.69 25.77 21.42
C MET A 983 16.71 27.00 22.34
N GLN A 984 16.65 26.78 23.66
CA GLN A 984 16.74 27.88 24.63
C GLN A 984 18.10 28.59 24.56
N VAL A 985 19.18 27.83 24.41
CA VAL A 985 20.54 28.39 24.32
C VAL A 985 20.75 29.11 22.99
N ASP A 986 20.21 28.59 21.89
CA ASP A 986 20.28 29.24 20.58
C ASP A 986 19.59 30.62 20.59
N GLU A 987 18.48 30.73 21.31
CA GLU A 987 17.76 31.99 21.54
C GLU A 987 18.64 32.99 22.32
N GLU A 988 19.31 32.55 23.39
CA GLU A 988 20.21 33.39 24.20
C GLU A 988 21.42 33.89 23.42
N PHE A 989 22.07 33.01 22.65
CA PHE A 989 23.22 33.38 21.80
C PHE A 989 22.80 34.17 20.56
N GLY A 990 21.49 34.24 20.27
CA GLY A 990 20.98 34.95 19.12
C GLY A 990 21.43 34.31 17.81
N TYR A 991 21.35 32.98 17.68
CA TYR A 991 21.59 32.27 16.41
C TYR A 991 20.76 32.87 15.27
N GLU A 992 19.59 33.44 15.59
CA GLU A 992 18.76 34.18 14.64
C GLU A 992 19.38 35.46 14.06
N ARG A 993 20.47 35.96 14.65
CA ARG A 993 21.18 37.19 14.25
C ARG A 993 22.38 36.93 13.33
N MET A 994 22.75 35.68 13.07
CA MET A 994 23.87 35.31 12.19
C MET A 994 23.83 35.98 10.79
N PHE A 995 22.62 36.32 10.34
CA PHE A 995 22.35 36.83 9.00
C PHE A 995 21.33 37.99 9.11
N PRO A 996 21.76 39.25 9.30
CA PRO A 996 20.86 40.35 9.65
C PRO A 996 19.82 40.68 8.55
N ASN A 997 20.19 40.52 7.27
CA ASN A 997 19.28 40.62 6.14
C ASN A 997 19.32 39.29 5.38
N ARG A 998 18.20 38.54 5.38
CA ARG A 998 18.11 37.25 4.70
C ARG A 998 16.68 36.89 4.37
N VAL A 999 16.46 36.18 3.27
CA VAL A 999 15.22 35.42 3.10
C VAL A 999 15.37 34.09 3.83
N ARG A 1000 14.60 33.87 4.89
CA ARG A 1000 14.64 32.59 5.61
C ARG A 1000 13.61 31.63 5.06
N LEU A 1001 14.11 30.52 4.50
CA LEU A 1001 13.26 29.39 4.17
C LEU A 1001 13.08 28.52 5.42
N THR A 1002 11.83 28.22 5.75
CA THR A 1002 11.49 27.39 6.91
C THR A 1002 10.60 26.21 6.52
N LEU A 1003 10.69 25.16 7.34
CA LEU A 1003 9.90 23.94 7.21
C LEU A 1003 8.49 24.14 7.80
N SER A 1004 8.35 25.15 8.67
CA SER A 1004 7.09 25.54 9.32
C SER A 1004 6.17 26.27 8.37
N ALA A 1005 4.91 25.84 8.30
CA ALA A 1005 3.90 26.48 7.48
C ALA A 1005 3.28 27.73 8.15
N VAL A 1006 3.69 28.06 9.39
CA VAL A 1006 2.96 29.02 10.26
C VAL A 1006 3.82 30.13 10.87
N ARG A 1007 5.15 30.09 10.72
CA ARG A 1007 6.03 31.11 11.35
C ARG A 1007 5.95 32.44 10.58
N LYS A 1008 5.41 33.47 11.23
CA LYS A 1008 5.36 34.85 10.67
C LYS A 1008 6.77 35.39 10.46
N GLY A 1009 6.94 36.18 9.40
CA GLY A 1009 8.22 36.78 9.00
C GLY A 1009 9.21 35.80 8.35
N CYS A 1010 8.82 34.54 8.16
CA CYS A 1010 9.63 33.51 7.49
C CYS A 1010 8.86 32.96 6.29
N LEU A 1011 9.59 32.51 5.26
CA LEU A 1011 8.99 31.91 4.08
C LEU A 1011 8.94 30.38 4.24
N GLY A 1012 7.75 29.84 4.51
CA GLY A 1012 7.55 28.39 4.45
C GLY A 1012 7.90 27.87 3.06
N PHE A 1013 8.72 26.83 2.95
CA PHE A 1013 9.24 26.33 1.68
C PHE A 1013 8.82 24.89 1.38
N THR A 1014 8.39 24.67 0.14
CA THR A 1014 7.98 23.37 -0.40
C THR A 1014 9.10 22.80 -1.26
N TYR A 1015 9.88 21.86 -0.72
CA TYR A 1015 10.95 21.18 -1.48
C TYR A 1015 10.36 20.30 -2.60
N LEU A 1016 9.44 19.41 -2.23
CA LEU A 1016 8.77 18.48 -3.13
C LEU A 1016 7.26 18.67 -2.94
N GLY A 1017 6.55 19.09 -4.00
CA GLY A 1017 5.11 19.35 -3.94
C GLY A 1017 4.31 18.09 -3.62
N GLY A 1018 3.16 18.27 -2.98
CA GLY A 1018 2.24 17.18 -2.63
C GLY A 1018 2.73 16.20 -1.55
N SER A 1019 3.96 16.32 -1.04
CA SER A 1019 4.43 15.55 0.11
C SER A 1019 4.46 16.41 1.37
N GLY A 1020 3.90 15.86 2.45
CA GLY A 1020 4.00 16.40 3.79
C GLY A 1020 5.39 16.27 4.41
N LEU A 1021 6.21 15.37 3.87
CA LEU A 1021 7.49 14.96 4.43
C LEU A 1021 8.65 15.78 3.88
N LEU A 1022 9.69 15.88 4.70
CA LEU A 1022 10.95 16.47 4.29
C LEU A 1022 11.82 15.44 3.57
N PRO A 1023 12.71 15.86 2.65
CA PRO A 1023 13.56 14.93 1.90
C PRO A 1023 14.32 13.93 2.77
N TRP A 1024 14.84 14.39 3.92
CA TRP A 1024 15.61 13.56 4.85
C TRP A 1024 14.77 12.71 5.82
N GLN A 1025 13.44 12.84 5.78
CA GLN A 1025 12.50 12.11 6.65
C GLN A 1025 11.89 10.87 5.99
N GLY A 1026 12.09 10.67 4.69
CA GLY A 1026 11.55 9.54 3.94
C GLY A 1026 12.55 9.00 2.90
N THR A 1027 12.05 8.22 1.94
CA THR A 1027 12.78 7.70 0.78
C THR A 1027 12.32 8.40 -0.48
N GLY A 1028 13.25 8.80 -1.35
CA GLY A 1028 12.92 9.36 -2.66
C GLY A 1028 12.17 8.38 -3.56
N VAL A 1029 11.19 8.89 -4.30
CA VAL A 1029 10.33 8.08 -5.17
C VAL A 1029 9.97 8.86 -6.44
N LEU A 1030 9.82 8.15 -7.56
CA LEU A 1030 9.08 8.66 -8.71
C LEU A 1030 7.66 8.09 -8.64
N ASP A 1031 6.65 8.96 -8.52
CA ASP A 1031 5.25 8.51 -8.49
C ASP A 1031 4.80 7.92 -9.84
N ASP A 1032 3.58 7.39 -9.91
CA ASP A 1032 2.98 6.80 -11.12
C ASP A 1032 3.01 7.72 -12.36
N ARG A 1033 3.13 9.03 -12.16
CA ARG A 1033 3.17 10.08 -13.19
C ARG A 1033 4.60 10.55 -13.50
N GLY A 1034 5.60 10.04 -12.80
CA GLY A 1034 7.01 10.42 -12.93
C GLY A 1034 7.35 11.71 -12.17
N ASN A 1035 6.58 12.11 -11.16
CA ASN A 1035 6.97 13.23 -10.32
C ASN A 1035 7.88 12.76 -9.18
N VAL A 1036 8.93 13.55 -8.90
CA VAL A 1036 9.78 13.36 -7.72
C VAL A 1036 8.98 13.66 -6.46
N ALA A 1037 8.94 12.71 -5.55
CA ALA A 1037 8.29 12.82 -4.25
C ALA A 1037 9.11 12.10 -3.17
N VAL A 1038 8.57 12.08 -1.95
CA VAL A 1038 9.14 11.40 -0.79
C VAL A 1038 8.01 10.77 0.01
N ASP A 1039 8.21 9.53 0.44
CA ASP A 1039 7.30 8.77 1.30
C ASP A 1039 8.11 7.84 2.23
N PHE A 1040 7.46 7.26 3.23
CA PHE A 1040 8.09 6.31 4.13
C PHE A 1040 8.42 4.98 3.43
N ALA A 1041 9.61 4.43 3.69
CA ALA A 1041 10.05 3.17 3.10
C ALA A 1041 9.06 2.01 3.33
N ILE A 1042 8.46 1.90 4.51
CA ILE A 1042 7.46 0.86 4.80
C ILE A 1042 6.16 1.03 3.99
N SER A 1043 5.71 2.28 3.80
CA SER A 1043 4.57 2.60 2.93
C SER A 1043 4.85 2.18 1.49
N LEU A 1044 6.00 2.57 0.96
CA LEU A 1044 6.41 2.24 -0.41
C LEU A 1044 6.46 0.72 -0.65
N LEU A 1045 7.00 -0.05 0.32
CA LEU A 1045 7.03 -1.50 0.24
C LEU A 1045 5.62 -2.12 0.29
N ASP A 1046 4.75 -1.63 1.18
CA ASP A 1046 3.35 -2.09 1.25
C ASP A 1046 2.59 -1.85 -0.06
N GLN A 1047 2.86 -0.70 -0.68
CA GLN A 1047 2.25 -0.25 -1.93
C GLN A 1047 2.92 -0.83 -3.18
N GLY A 1048 3.81 -1.83 -3.05
CA GLY A 1048 4.37 -2.55 -4.19
C GLY A 1048 5.43 -1.78 -4.98
N PHE A 1049 6.01 -0.72 -4.42
CA PHE A 1049 7.14 -0.05 -5.05
C PHE A 1049 8.42 -0.90 -4.94
N VAL A 1050 9.25 -0.84 -5.99
CA VAL A 1050 10.51 -1.57 -6.07
C VAL A 1050 11.71 -0.61 -6.02
N PRO A 1051 12.85 -1.05 -5.46
CA PRO A 1051 14.04 -0.22 -5.33
C PRO A 1051 14.76 -0.03 -6.67
N VAL A 1052 15.30 1.16 -6.86
CA VAL A 1052 16.16 1.51 -7.99
C VAL A 1052 17.53 1.92 -7.45
N TYR A 1053 18.56 1.19 -7.84
CA TYR A 1053 19.95 1.48 -7.50
C TYR A 1053 20.61 2.25 -8.64
N SER A 1054 21.42 3.25 -8.27
CA SER A 1054 22.18 4.07 -9.21
C SER A 1054 23.65 4.09 -8.81
N PRO A 1055 24.59 4.05 -9.78
CA PRO A 1055 26.01 4.27 -9.54
C PRO A 1055 26.29 5.62 -8.86
N LEU A 1056 25.42 6.63 -9.03
CA LEU A 1056 25.55 7.92 -8.36
C LEU A 1056 25.49 7.81 -6.83
N LEU A 1057 24.86 6.77 -6.28
CA LEU A 1057 24.77 6.55 -4.83
C LEU A 1057 25.48 5.28 -4.37
N GLY A 1058 25.61 4.30 -5.26
CA GLY A 1058 26.19 2.98 -5.00
C GLY A 1058 25.16 1.91 -4.63
N PRO A 1059 25.60 0.65 -4.43
CA PRO A 1059 24.70 -0.51 -4.33
C PRO A 1059 24.13 -0.76 -2.93
N ARG A 1060 24.53 0.01 -1.91
CA ARG A 1060 24.20 -0.28 -0.49
C ARG A 1060 22.84 0.23 -0.04
N GLN A 1061 22.25 1.16 -0.79
CA GLN A 1061 20.91 1.68 -0.54
C GLN A 1061 20.24 2.05 -1.87
N PRO A 1062 18.90 2.00 -1.96
CA PRO A 1062 18.20 2.51 -3.12
C PRO A 1062 18.47 4.00 -3.30
N TRP A 1063 18.63 4.43 -4.55
CA TRP A 1063 18.66 5.85 -4.91
C TRP A 1063 17.25 6.43 -4.97
N LEU A 1064 16.28 5.64 -5.44
CA LEU A 1064 14.86 5.96 -5.39
C LEU A 1064 14.03 4.67 -5.42
N MET A 1065 12.72 4.81 -5.21
CA MET A 1065 11.73 3.74 -5.42
C MET A 1065 10.85 4.09 -6.64
N VAL A 1066 10.32 3.08 -7.34
CA VAL A 1066 9.37 3.25 -8.45
C VAL A 1066 8.20 2.27 -8.34
N PRO A 1067 7.03 2.57 -8.90
CA PRO A 1067 5.94 1.63 -9.01
C PRO A 1067 6.40 0.38 -9.77
N SER A 1068 6.04 -0.82 -9.31
CA SER A 1068 6.40 -2.07 -9.99
C SER A 1068 5.82 -2.14 -11.41
N GLN A 1069 4.74 -1.39 -11.71
CA GLN A 1069 4.19 -1.30 -13.09
C GLN A 1069 5.12 -0.59 -14.07
N ARG A 1070 6.11 0.16 -13.56
CA ARG A 1070 7.09 0.87 -14.39
C ARG A 1070 8.34 0.06 -14.65
N THR A 1071 8.35 -1.23 -14.27
CA THR A 1071 9.48 -2.12 -14.49
C THR A 1071 9.12 -3.30 -15.38
N HIS A 1072 10.10 -3.76 -16.16
CA HIS A 1072 9.94 -4.89 -17.08
C HIS A 1072 11.16 -5.82 -17.02
N LEU A 1073 10.91 -7.11 -17.24
CA LEU A 1073 11.96 -8.13 -17.37
C LEU A 1073 12.65 -7.97 -18.73
N THR A 1074 13.98 -7.87 -18.74
CA THR A 1074 14.75 -7.92 -20.00
C THR A 1074 14.65 -9.34 -20.57
N GLY A 1075 14.04 -9.52 -21.74
CA GLY A 1075 13.86 -10.84 -22.38
C GLY A 1075 12.42 -11.26 -22.66
N ALA A 1076 11.42 -10.45 -22.27
CA ALA A 1076 10.06 -10.64 -22.76
C ALA A 1076 9.91 -10.00 -24.15
N ILE A 1077 9.71 -10.87 -25.15
CA ILE A 1077 9.33 -10.61 -26.56
C ILE A 1077 10.49 -10.16 -27.50
N GLY A 1078 11.12 -11.14 -28.16
CA GLY A 1078 11.61 -10.98 -29.54
C GLY A 1078 13.09 -10.67 -29.81
N ALA A 1079 13.97 -10.61 -28.81
CA ALA A 1079 15.40 -10.35 -29.06
C ALA A 1079 16.28 -11.57 -28.70
N ALA A 1080 16.49 -12.45 -29.67
CA ALA A 1080 17.62 -13.38 -29.65
C ALA A 1080 18.89 -12.63 -30.03
N VAL A 1081 19.52 -11.94 -29.08
CA VAL A 1081 20.91 -11.50 -29.21
C VAL A 1081 21.67 -12.06 -28.02
N PRO A 1082 22.58 -13.03 -28.21
CA PRO A 1082 23.52 -13.38 -27.17
C PRO A 1082 24.38 -12.14 -26.92
N ALA A 1083 24.38 -11.64 -25.68
CA ALA A 1083 25.31 -10.60 -25.30
C ALA A 1083 26.73 -11.10 -25.60
N PRO A 1084 27.57 -10.33 -26.33
CA PRO A 1084 28.94 -10.72 -26.57
C PRO A 1084 29.67 -10.95 -25.24
N ARG A 1085 30.48 -12.02 -25.18
CA ARG A 1085 31.32 -12.34 -24.02
C ARG A 1085 32.08 -11.08 -23.60
N GLY A 1086 31.74 -10.55 -22.42
CA GLY A 1086 32.33 -9.32 -21.87
C GLY A 1086 31.31 -8.26 -21.41
N SER A 1087 30.01 -8.39 -21.73
CA SER A 1087 29.00 -7.47 -21.20
C SER A 1087 28.75 -7.71 -19.70
N ARG A 1088 28.98 -6.70 -18.85
CA ARG A 1088 28.84 -6.75 -17.39
C ARG A 1088 27.40 -6.69 -16.85
N THR A 1089 26.39 -6.61 -17.71
CA THR A 1089 25.00 -6.50 -17.27
C THR A 1089 24.27 -7.82 -17.50
N PRO A 1090 23.95 -8.60 -16.44
CA PRO A 1090 23.09 -9.76 -16.59
C PRO A 1090 21.69 -9.34 -17.08
N PRO A 1091 20.92 -10.25 -17.71
CA PRO A 1091 19.49 -10.02 -17.92
C PRO A 1091 18.83 -9.73 -16.57
N GLY A 1092 18.14 -8.59 -16.45
CA GLY A 1092 17.60 -8.09 -15.18
C GLY A 1092 16.33 -7.27 -15.33
N ILE A 1093 15.82 -6.73 -14.24
CA ILE A 1093 14.67 -5.81 -14.27
C ILE A 1093 15.14 -4.43 -14.74
N ARG A 1094 14.45 -3.86 -15.74
CA ARG A 1094 14.72 -2.53 -16.31
C ARG A 1094 13.59 -1.57 -15.98
N LEU A 1095 13.92 -0.29 -15.82
CA LEU A 1095 12.95 0.79 -15.72
C LEU A 1095 12.44 1.12 -17.12
N ASP A 1096 11.14 1.38 -17.26
CA ASP A 1096 10.55 1.90 -18.49
C ASP A 1096 11.25 3.22 -18.90
N PRO A 1097 11.91 3.28 -20.07
CA PRO A 1097 12.65 4.45 -20.51
C PRO A 1097 11.74 5.66 -20.74
N ASP A 1098 10.50 5.46 -21.22
CA ASP A 1098 9.54 6.56 -21.43
C ASP A 1098 9.09 7.14 -20.08
N PHE A 1099 8.97 6.29 -19.06
CA PHE A 1099 8.68 6.72 -17.70
C PHE A 1099 9.87 7.48 -17.10
N ALA A 1100 11.08 6.96 -17.24
CA ALA A 1100 12.31 7.61 -16.76
C ALA A 1100 12.49 9.00 -17.38
N ALA A 1101 12.25 9.14 -18.69
CA ALA A 1101 12.33 10.41 -19.40
C ALA A 1101 11.29 11.45 -18.92
N ARG A 1102 10.22 11.04 -18.24
CA ARG A 1102 9.17 11.93 -17.71
C ARG A 1102 9.45 12.44 -16.29
N ALA A 1103 10.57 12.05 -15.69
CA ALA A 1103 10.98 12.48 -14.35
C ALA A 1103 10.95 14.01 -14.21
N ARG A 1104 10.22 14.53 -13.22
CA ARG A 1104 10.02 15.97 -13.07
C ARG A 1104 9.63 16.39 -11.65
N LEU A 1105 9.74 17.67 -11.31
CA LEU A 1105 9.35 18.15 -9.98
C LEU A 1105 7.82 18.27 -9.84
N ARG A 1106 7.30 17.75 -8.72
CA ARG A 1106 5.89 17.95 -8.35
C ARG A 1106 5.65 19.37 -7.84
N ARG A 1107 4.71 20.11 -8.44
CA ARG A 1107 4.47 21.54 -8.11
C ARG A 1107 3.20 21.80 -7.27
N LYS A 1108 2.36 20.79 -7.07
CA LYS A 1108 1.16 20.82 -6.23
C LYS A 1108 1.19 19.69 -5.23
#